data_AF-A0A0N9VX43-F1
#
_entry.id   AF-A0A0N9VX43-F1
#
_cell.length_a   1.000
_cell.length_b   1.000
_cell.length_c   1.000
_cell.angle_alpha   90.00
_cell.angle_beta   90.00
_cell.angle_gamma   90.00
#
_symmetry.space_group_name_H-M   'P 1'
#
loop_
_entity.id
_entity.type
_entity.pdbx_description
1 polymer ?
#
loop_
_entity_poly.entity_id
_entity_poly.type
_entity_poly.pdbx_seq_one_letter_code
_entity_poly.pdbx_strand_id
1 'polypeptide(L)'
;MTITGTDKADWEPLNLEWHQGFAFLDGVLLGDGQVPDVYIMLNPQGTRPSELAQCASAGHYPPSPLLAGQPVWRHRRNPWVLREALRDYYLLPAYRERHGYQALQPLPFRFDKGLESLGHQYWRDATGAYWFGEYAITQIHEARPDRLALLASSPASVTSASALFCDGVHLFLQGHIIASATAQVRYCNHPSYRVIDDHVYRGFQPLHQKDGTPLPVANPDDFQMLAQRWGTDGQSIIVQAQQGSSIAYEYFYRIDNADLATFTVLNERYAKDKQRAYYLTGKTIRYVGDFHLLQCWQPAFDEGGRVVSAIEYEDEYFAVDDQYIYAAGTRLRDAHGPSFRHLGFDYYRDHLHVYQGRKRLDVDVESFVVSQPCRSDQDYSPVLAGDKHGPLGSGGIIDAAMQAAWAPYFEAHPQLEGYWWHRLQAPPEAAQTYTETLPLQAIGLGFELGDQVYFHGRVINGLDAASFKLLDTHLCGDANGLYLIPFHNADTEVPERFSPESAEHFRSLGSPYLTDGKTVFCHRIFYHPPEPIRRAQAATFESCGHGWAKDQDTVYYYGEAKKKLPPSDTRMLGTYAVSPTLIFSEGKPLDVAFDPDEVHVPHPDFLQLGTRKLFCHRRPLSAKRIDLATLEFLNDRYARDQHRLYHYDGYATLTEVDEAHYRESLGQPAASV
;
A
#
# COMPACT_ATOMS: atom_id res chain seq x y z
N MET A 1 -43.85 17.20 36.15
CA MET A 1 -44.23 18.09 37.28
C MET A 1 -45.16 19.19 36.78
N THR A 2 -45.97 19.81 37.64
CA THR A 2 -46.84 20.94 37.27
C THR A 2 -46.06 22.25 37.33
N ILE A 3 -45.96 22.96 36.19
CA ILE A 3 -45.26 24.25 36.07
C ILE A 3 -45.95 25.30 36.97
N THR A 4 -45.19 25.97 37.84
CA THR A 4 -45.70 27.02 38.74
C THR A 4 -45.98 28.33 38.00
N GLY A 5 -46.88 29.16 38.56
CA GLY A 5 -47.48 30.30 37.84
C GLY A 5 -46.51 31.37 37.35
N THR A 6 -45.36 31.54 38.01
CA THR A 6 -44.31 32.50 37.61
C THR A 6 -43.50 32.03 36.39
N ASP A 7 -43.35 30.72 36.18
CA ASP A 7 -42.54 30.16 35.10
C ASP A 7 -43.31 30.10 33.76
N LYS A 8 -44.64 30.31 33.76
CA LYS A 8 -45.45 30.41 32.52
C LYS A 8 -45.31 31.74 31.77
N ALA A 9 -44.76 32.79 32.40
CA ALA A 9 -44.67 34.11 31.78
C ALA A 9 -43.56 34.19 30.72
N ASP A 10 -42.42 33.55 30.99
CA ASP A 10 -41.21 33.63 30.16
C ASP A 10 -41.10 32.55 29.07
N TRP A 11 -42.05 31.62 29.01
CA TRP A 11 -42.10 30.55 28.01
C TRP A 11 -43.38 30.63 27.16
N GLU A 12 -43.26 30.30 25.88
CA GLU A 12 -44.37 30.20 24.93
C GLU A 12 -44.43 28.79 24.32
N PRO A 13 -45.61 28.16 24.18
CA PRO A 13 -45.71 26.85 23.56
C PRO A 13 -45.32 26.95 22.09
N LEU A 14 -44.44 26.06 21.63
CA LEU A 14 -44.21 25.85 20.21
C LEU A 14 -45.36 25.00 19.67
N ASN A 15 -46.01 25.51 18.62
CA ASN A 15 -46.96 24.72 17.85
C ASN A 15 -46.19 23.84 16.87
N LEU A 16 -45.60 22.76 17.39
CA LEU A 16 -44.91 21.76 16.59
C LEU A 16 -45.91 21.01 15.70
N GLU A 17 -45.57 20.88 14.44
CA GLU A 17 -46.27 20.01 13.50
C GLU A 17 -45.68 18.60 13.61
N TRP A 18 -46.54 17.60 13.84
CA TRP A 18 -46.13 16.23 14.13
C TRP A 18 -46.65 15.27 13.07
N HIS A 19 -45.74 14.55 12.42
CA HIS A 19 -46.06 13.56 11.39
C HIS A 19 -45.39 12.23 11.72
N GLN A 20 -46.18 11.23 12.11
CA GLN A 20 -45.76 9.84 12.38
C GLN A 20 -44.50 9.65 13.26
N GLY A 21 -44.24 10.58 14.20
CA GLY A 21 -43.09 10.53 15.12
C GLY A 21 -42.00 11.58 14.87
N PHE A 22 -42.06 12.28 13.74
CA PHE A 22 -41.16 13.39 13.40
C PHE A 22 -41.79 14.72 13.81
N ALA A 23 -40.98 15.60 14.40
CA ALA A 23 -41.38 16.95 14.81
C ALA A 23 -40.88 18.01 13.82
N PHE A 24 -41.73 18.97 13.47
CA PHE A 24 -41.38 20.08 12.58
C PHE A 24 -41.72 21.44 13.21
N LEU A 25 -40.88 22.43 12.95
CA LEU A 25 -41.10 23.84 13.31
C LEU A 25 -40.86 24.72 12.08
N ASP A 26 -41.88 25.44 11.63
CA ASP A 26 -41.85 26.34 10.48
C ASP A 26 -41.33 25.72 9.14
N GLY A 27 -41.35 24.39 9.04
CA GLY A 27 -40.84 23.60 7.91
C GLY A 27 -39.45 22.96 8.13
N VAL A 28 -38.85 23.13 9.31
CA VAL A 28 -37.55 22.53 9.68
C VAL A 28 -37.79 21.28 10.54
N LEU A 29 -37.18 20.15 10.18
CA LEU A 29 -37.23 18.90 10.95
C LEU A 29 -36.46 19.06 12.26
N LEU A 30 -37.12 19.04 13.41
CA LEU A 30 -36.49 19.17 14.73
C LEU A 30 -35.93 17.86 15.31
N GLY A 31 -36.44 16.70 14.89
CA GLY A 31 -35.95 15.41 15.36
C GLY A 31 -36.89 14.23 15.05
N ASP A 32 -36.35 13.03 15.27
CA ASP A 32 -37.02 11.73 15.12
C ASP A 32 -37.23 11.10 16.51
N GLY A 33 -38.47 10.75 16.85
CA GLY A 33 -38.82 10.10 18.11
C GLY A 33 -38.52 8.59 18.18
N GLN A 34 -38.03 7.96 17.10
CA GLN A 34 -37.66 6.54 17.02
C GLN A 34 -36.14 6.30 17.15
N VAL A 35 -35.30 7.31 16.91
CA VAL A 35 -33.84 7.20 16.93
C VAL A 35 -33.27 7.77 18.24
N PRO A 36 -32.62 6.96 19.10
CA PRO A 36 -32.17 7.40 20.42
C PRO A 36 -31.00 8.40 20.40
N ASP A 37 -30.31 8.52 19.27
CA ASP A 37 -29.05 9.27 19.11
C ASP A 37 -29.20 10.66 18.44
N VAL A 38 -30.38 11.29 18.53
CA VAL A 38 -30.60 12.67 18.06
C VAL A 38 -30.54 13.65 19.25
N TYR A 39 -29.52 14.53 19.27
CA TYR A 39 -29.17 15.40 20.39
C TYR A 39 -29.34 16.89 20.04
N ILE A 40 -29.67 17.73 21.04
CA ILE A 40 -29.92 19.17 20.86
C ILE A 40 -29.23 19.95 22.02
N MET A 41 -28.12 20.69 21.78
CA MET A 41 -27.26 21.44 22.77
C MET A 41 -26.83 22.87 22.30
N LEU A 42 -26.68 23.86 23.21
CA LEU A 42 -26.45 25.30 22.91
C LEU A 42 -25.37 25.93 23.77
N ASN A 43 -24.85 27.03 23.24
CA ASN A 43 -23.96 27.95 23.91
C ASN A 43 -24.66 29.29 24.24
N PRO A 44 -24.47 29.87 25.44
CA PRO A 44 -24.70 31.29 25.69
C PRO A 44 -23.81 32.21 24.82
N GLN A 45 -24.19 33.48 24.67
CA GLN A 45 -23.45 34.43 23.83
C GLN A 45 -22.03 34.70 24.36
N GLY A 46 -21.03 34.54 23.50
CA GLY A 46 -19.67 35.09 23.69
C GLY A 46 -18.54 34.11 24.05
N THR A 47 -18.84 32.87 24.46
CA THR A 47 -17.83 31.88 24.87
C THR A 47 -17.24 31.12 23.68
N ARG A 48 -15.94 30.77 23.72
CA ARG A 48 -15.26 30.12 22.59
C ARG A 48 -15.62 28.63 22.48
N PRO A 49 -15.83 28.06 21.27
CA PRO A 49 -16.33 26.69 21.09
C PRO A 49 -15.56 25.58 21.83
N SER A 50 -14.24 25.71 21.96
CA SER A 50 -13.38 24.74 22.66
C SER A 50 -13.66 24.64 24.16
N GLU A 51 -14.00 25.76 24.80
CA GLU A 51 -14.22 25.84 26.25
C GLU A 51 -15.54 25.12 26.64
N LEU A 52 -16.53 25.12 25.74
CA LEU A 52 -17.83 24.46 25.95
C LEU A 52 -17.79 22.96 25.70
N ALA A 53 -17.01 22.52 24.69
CA ALA A 53 -16.74 21.11 24.46
C ALA A 53 -16.06 20.47 25.68
N GLN A 54 -15.13 21.18 26.33
CA GLN A 54 -14.53 20.75 27.60
C GLN A 54 -15.56 20.67 28.74
N CYS A 55 -16.42 21.68 28.93
CA CYS A 55 -17.47 21.63 29.95
C CYS A 55 -18.49 20.49 29.72
N ALA A 56 -18.91 20.25 28.48
CA ALA A 56 -19.82 19.15 28.14
C ALA A 56 -19.16 17.77 28.24
N SER A 57 -17.85 17.66 28.00
CA SER A 57 -17.10 16.42 28.25
C SER A 57 -16.84 16.17 29.74
N ALA A 58 -16.80 17.23 30.57
CA ALA A 58 -16.59 17.14 32.01
C ALA A 58 -17.89 16.93 32.81
N GLY A 59 -19.04 17.31 32.26
CA GLY A 59 -20.36 17.09 32.84
C GLY A 59 -21.13 16.01 32.09
N HIS A 60 -21.43 14.89 32.73
CA HIS A 60 -22.17 13.75 32.13
C HIS A 60 -23.65 14.08 31.83
N TYR A 61 -23.92 14.92 30.83
CA TYR A 61 -25.29 15.26 30.38
C TYR A 61 -25.83 14.15 29.46
N PRO A 62 -26.88 13.41 29.84
CA PRO A 62 -27.39 12.31 29.03
C PRO A 62 -28.30 12.81 27.89
N PRO A 63 -28.34 12.11 26.74
CA PRO A 63 -29.38 12.29 25.73
C PRO A 63 -30.80 12.12 26.29
N SER A 64 -31.77 12.64 25.55
CA SER A 64 -33.13 12.10 25.51
C SER A 64 -33.76 12.45 24.16
N PRO A 65 -34.29 11.48 23.40
CA PRO A 65 -35.01 11.78 22.17
C PRO A 65 -36.32 12.53 22.47
N LEU A 66 -36.80 13.29 21.49
CA LEU A 66 -38.07 14.01 21.57
C LEU A 66 -39.23 13.05 21.27
N LEU A 67 -40.16 12.85 22.21
CA LEU A 67 -41.23 11.87 22.05
C LEU A 67 -42.43 12.43 21.26
N ALA A 68 -43.06 11.57 20.45
CA ALA A 68 -44.18 11.94 19.59
C ALA A 68 -45.33 12.64 20.36
N GLY A 69 -45.68 13.85 19.93
CA GLY A 69 -46.76 14.64 20.54
C GLY A 69 -46.42 15.30 21.88
N GLN A 70 -45.16 15.23 22.32
CA GLN A 70 -44.69 15.91 23.52
C GLN A 70 -44.73 17.44 23.33
N PRO A 71 -45.34 18.20 24.27
CA PRO A 71 -45.34 19.64 24.20
C PRO A 71 -43.93 20.20 24.44
N VAL A 72 -43.52 21.12 23.58
CA VAL A 72 -42.26 21.86 23.67
C VAL A 72 -42.57 23.35 23.81
N TRP A 73 -41.81 24.04 24.66
CA TRP A 73 -41.94 25.47 24.89
C TRP A 73 -40.65 26.19 24.50
N ARG A 74 -40.74 27.40 23.95
CA ARG A 74 -39.60 28.29 23.65
C ARG A 74 -39.52 29.41 24.68
N HIS A 75 -38.31 29.78 25.11
CA HIS A 75 -38.13 30.91 26.04
C HIS A 75 -38.27 32.25 25.30
N ARG A 76 -39.25 33.07 25.69
CA ARG A 76 -39.63 34.32 25.01
C ARG A 76 -38.47 35.32 24.87
N ARG A 77 -37.57 35.37 25.85
CA ARG A 77 -36.39 36.27 25.85
C ARG A 77 -35.13 35.64 25.27
N ASN A 78 -35.11 34.33 25.08
CA ASN A 78 -33.97 33.57 24.58
C ASN A 78 -34.47 32.53 23.55
N PRO A 79 -34.81 32.94 22.31
CA PRO A 79 -35.57 32.11 21.36
C PRO A 79 -34.89 30.80 20.94
N TRP A 80 -33.60 30.67 21.22
CA TRP A 80 -32.78 29.48 21.03
C TRP A 80 -33.09 28.37 22.06
N VAL A 81 -33.59 28.75 23.25
CA VAL A 81 -33.86 27.83 24.35
C VAL A 81 -35.28 27.27 24.24
N LEU A 82 -35.34 25.95 24.17
CA LEU A 82 -36.51 25.09 24.18
C LEU A 82 -36.60 24.32 25.51
N ARG A 83 -37.79 23.87 25.89
CA ARG A 83 -38.05 23.10 27.11
C ARG A 83 -39.11 22.06 26.82
N GLU A 84 -38.95 20.85 27.36
CA GLU A 84 -40.01 19.85 27.46
C GLU A 84 -40.53 19.76 28.91
N ALA A 85 -41.34 18.76 29.24
CA ALA A 85 -41.86 18.56 30.60
C ALA A 85 -40.79 18.17 31.64
N LEU A 86 -39.58 17.75 31.20
CA LEU A 86 -38.52 17.21 32.05
C LEU A 86 -37.12 17.85 31.86
N ARG A 87 -36.81 18.51 30.73
CA ARG A 87 -35.45 19.01 30.36
C ARG A 87 -35.47 20.25 29.45
N ASP A 88 -34.34 20.95 29.37
CA ASP A 88 -34.10 22.13 28.51
C ASP A 88 -33.12 21.81 27.35
N TYR A 89 -33.40 22.39 26.17
CA TYR A 89 -32.65 22.35 24.89
C TYR A 89 -32.63 23.78 24.26
N TYR A 90 -32.05 24.14 23.10
CA TYR A 90 -30.92 23.42 22.53
C TYR A 90 -30.29 23.77 21.11
N LEU A 91 -30.66 24.78 20.31
CA LEU A 91 -30.31 24.88 18.85
C LEU A 91 -28.89 25.41 18.37
N LEU A 92 -28.15 24.72 17.46
CA LEU A 92 -26.83 25.13 16.85
C LEU A 92 -26.88 25.60 15.36
N PRO A 93 -25.95 26.47 14.90
CA PRO A 93 -25.64 26.69 13.47
C PRO A 93 -24.31 26.05 13.02
N ALA A 94 -24.39 25.15 12.03
CA ALA A 94 -23.33 24.62 11.16
C ALA A 94 -22.02 24.08 11.82
N TYR A 95 -21.89 22.74 11.83
CA TYR A 95 -20.59 22.06 11.86
C TYR A 95 -20.58 20.89 10.88
N ARG A 96 -19.42 20.60 10.28
CA ARG A 96 -19.18 19.42 9.42
C ARG A 96 -18.18 18.49 10.09
N GLU A 97 -18.34 17.21 9.79
CA GLU A 97 -17.39 16.10 9.91
C GLU A 97 -17.19 15.38 11.26
N ARG A 98 -16.97 14.06 11.08
CA ARG A 98 -16.39 13.03 11.94
C ARG A 98 -17.21 12.34 13.04
N HIS A 99 -18.23 12.95 13.64
CA HIS A 99 -19.05 12.27 14.65
C HIS A 99 -20.56 12.56 14.54
N GLY A 100 -21.22 11.94 13.56
CA GLY A 100 -22.62 11.48 13.70
C GLY A 100 -23.77 12.47 14.00
N TYR A 101 -23.56 13.78 14.08
CA TYR A 101 -24.63 14.75 14.40
C TYR A 101 -25.02 15.61 13.20
N GLN A 102 -26.28 15.54 12.77
CA GLN A 102 -26.80 16.35 11.68
C GLN A 102 -27.26 17.72 12.21
N ALA A 103 -26.75 18.80 11.60
CA ALA A 103 -27.26 20.13 11.83
C ALA A 103 -28.64 20.29 11.17
N LEU A 104 -29.53 21.03 11.84
CA LEU A 104 -30.84 21.43 11.32
C LEU A 104 -30.68 22.25 10.03
N GLN A 105 -30.72 21.59 8.86
CA GLN A 105 -30.87 22.29 7.60
C GLN A 105 -32.34 22.66 7.41
N PRO A 106 -32.67 23.92 7.07
CA PRO A 106 -33.99 24.23 6.55
C PRO A 106 -34.16 23.44 5.26
N LEU A 107 -35.20 22.60 5.20
CA LEU A 107 -35.52 21.88 3.97
C LEU A 107 -35.85 22.91 2.87
N PRO A 108 -35.42 22.68 1.61
CA PRO A 108 -35.70 23.61 0.51
C PRO A 108 -37.19 23.64 0.11
N PHE A 109 -38.03 22.84 0.78
CA PHE A 109 -39.46 22.69 0.60
C PHE A 109 -40.14 22.59 1.97
N ARG A 110 -41.47 22.75 1.99
CA ARG A 110 -42.33 22.40 3.12
C ARG A 110 -43.17 21.18 2.77
N PHE A 111 -43.53 20.41 3.78
CA PHE A 111 -44.55 19.37 3.65
C PHE A 111 -45.94 20.01 3.66
N ASP A 112 -46.88 19.38 2.95
CA ASP A 112 -48.31 19.68 3.02
C ASP A 112 -48.98 18.76 4.06
N LYS A 113 -50.28 18.97 4.30
CA LYS A 113 -51.05 18.17 5.24
C LYS A 113 -51.15 16.71 4.79
N GLY A 114 -51.03 15.82 5.76
CA GLY A 114 -51.18 14.37 5.56
C GLY A 114 -49.90 13.67 5.15
N LEU A 115 -48.74 14.12 5.63
CA LEU A 115 -47.46 13.43 5.44
C LEU A 115 -47.54 12.01 6.03
N GLU A 116 -47.46 11.01 5.16
CA GLU A 116 -47.52 9.58 5.49
C GLU A 116 -46.25 8.85 5.05
N SER A 117 -45.77 7.93 5.89
CA SER A 117 -44.74 6.98 5.50
C SER A 117 -45.34 5.88 4.65
N LEU A 118 -44.66 5.54 3.56
CA LEU A 118 -44.94 4.40 2.70
C LEU A 118 -44.02 3.20 3.05
N GLY A 119 -43.27 3.30 4.14
CA GLY A 119 -42.19 2.38 4.48
C GLY A 119 -40.92 2.60 3.65
N HIS A 120 -39.87 1.85 3.96
CA HIS A 120 -38.63 1.82 3.17
C HIS A 120 -37.98 3.19 2.87
N GLN A 121 -38.09 4.14 3.80
CA GLN A 121 -37.63 5.54 3.66
C GLN A 121 -38.43 6.41 2.66
N TYR A 122 -39.52 5.92 2.07
CA TYR A 122 -40.39 6.72 1.20
C TYR A 122 -41.56 7.33 1.98
N TRP A 123 -41.88 8.57 1.62
CA TRP A 123 -42.94 9.37 2.24
C TRP A 123 -43.67 10.20 1.18
N ARG A 124 -44.91 10.60 1.47
CA ARG A 124 -45.68 11.54 0.63
C ARG A 124 -46.67 12.34 1.45
N ASP A 125 -47.12 13.46 0.92
CA ASP A 125 -48.27 14.21 1.42
C ASP A 125 -49.24 14.52 0.27
N ALA A 126 -50.15 15.49 0.46
CA ALA A 126 -51.14 15.88 -0.54
C ALA A 126 -50.56 16.43 -1.86
N THR A 127 -49.33 16.97 -1.87
CA THR A 127 -48.72 17.62 -3.05
C THR A 127 -47.28 17.21 -3.36
N GLY A 128 -46.57 16.54 -2.44
CA GLY A 128 -45.18 16.12 -2.62
C GLY A 128 -44.89 14.66 -2.27
N ALA A 129 -43.79 14.16 -2.84
CA ALA A 129 -43.21 12.86 -2.57
C ALA A 129 -41.76 13.02 -2.13
N TYR A 130 -41.28 12.17 -1.23
CA TYR A 130 -40.02 12.36 -0.53
C TYR A 130 -39.30 11.04 -0.26
N TRP A 131 -37.96 11.09 -0.23
CA TRP A 131 -37.11 10.01 0.26
C TRP A 131 -36.24 10.50 1.43
N PHE A 132 -36.25 9.74 2.52
CA PHE A 132 -35.59 10.05 3.79
C PHE A 132 -34.33 9.20 3.92
N GLY A 133 -33.24 9.65 3.29
CA GLY A 133 -31.94 8.98 3.35
C GLY A 133 -31.25 9.15 4.70
N GLU A 134 -30.18 8.38 4.91
CA GLU A 134 -29.38 8.42 6.16
C GLU A 134 -28.82 9.81 6.50
N TYR A 135 -28.59 10.67 5.49
CA TYR A 135 -27.93 11.97 5.64
C TYR A 135 -28.71 13.17 5.07
N ALA A 136 -29.87 12.95 4.45
CA ALA A 136 -30.68 14.01 3.84
C ALA A 136 -32.11 13.55 3.54
N ILE A 137 -33.06 14.49 3.60
CA ILE A 137 -34.40 14.31 3.04
C ILE A 137 -34.46 15.02 1.68
N THR A 138 -34.87 14.29 0.64
CA THR A 138 -34.95 14.79 -0.73
C THR A 138 -36.39 14.75 -1.22
N GLN A 139 -36.89 15.84 -1.80
CA GLN A 139 -38.16 15.85 -2.53
C GLN A 139 -37.96 15.25 -3.93
N ILE A 140 -38.83 14.31 -4.29
CA ILE A 140 -38.83 13.62 -5.58
C ILE A 140 -39.76 14.42 -6.51
N HIS A 141 -39.23 15.48 -7.14
CA HIS A 141 -40.04 16.46 -7.87
C HIS A 141 -40.82 15.88 -9.06
N GLU A 142 -40.31 14.82 -9.68
CA GLU A 142 -40.92 14.14 -10.83
C GLU A 142 -41.98 13.10 -10.45
N ALA A 143 -42.07 12.69 -9.18
CA ALA A 143 -42.99 11.64 -8.74
C ALA A 143 -44.42 12.17 -8.54
N ARG A 144 -45.41 11.35 -8.90
CA ARG A 144 -46.83 11.60 -8.60
C ARG A 144 -47.19 11.08 -7.20
N PRO A 145 -47.41 11.95 -6.20
CA PRO A 145 -47.58 11.51 -4.81
C PRO A 145 -48.78 10.59 -4.64
N ASP A 146 -49.91 10.93 -5.26
CA ASP A 146 -51.17 10.18 -5.19
C ASP A 146 -51.04 8.70 -5.61
N ARG A 147 -50.07 8.39 -6.49
CA ARG A 147 -49.83 7.05 -7.04
C ARG A 147 -48.58 6.37 -6.52
N LEU A 148 -47.71 7.09 -5.83
CA LEU A 148 -46.44 6.55 -5.36
C LEU A 148 -46.68 5.42 -4.35
N ALA A 149 -46.26 4.21 -4.70
CA ALA A 149 -46.40 3.01 -3.88
C ALA A 149 -45.23 2.04 -4.10
N LEU A 150 -44.99 1.15 -3.14
CA LEU A 150 -44.05 0.04 -3.29
C LEU A 150 -44.48 -0.82 -4.49
N LEU A 151 -43.53 -1.17 -5.36
CA LEU A 151 -43.79 -1.94 -6.58
C LEU A 151 -44.43 -3.29 -6.23
N ALA A 152 -45.55 -3.61 -6.87
CA ALA A 152 -46.38 -4.78 -6.51
C ALA A 152 -45.66 -6.14 -6.65
N SER A 153 -44.59 -6.22 -7.44
CA SER A 153 -43.72 -7.40 -7.57
C SER A 153 -42.61 -7.50 -6.52
N SER A 154 -42.58 -6.60 -5.53
CA SER A 154 -41.56 -6.61 -4.47
C SER A 154 -41.67 -7.85 -3.58
N PRO A 155 -40.56 -8.56 -3.30
CA PRO A 155 -40.57 -9.72 -2.42
C PRO A 155 -40.81 -9.29 -0.96
N ALA A 156 -41.37 -10.18 -0.14
CA ALA A 156 -41.62 -9.91 1.28
C ALA A 156 -40.34 -9.62 2.10
N SER A 157 -39.17 -10.00 1.58
CA SER A 157 -37.85 -9.74 2.17
C SER A 157 -37.18 -8.44 1.69
N VAL A 158 -37.91 -7.56 1.01
CA VAL A 158 -37.35 -6.31 0.46
C VAL A 158 -36.90 -5.35 1.56
N THR A 159 -35.73 -4.73 1.36
CA THR A 159 -35.11 -3.79 2.31
C THR A 159 -35.11 -2.37 1.75
N SER A 160 -34.95 -1.33 2.59
CA SER A 160 -34.89 0.06 2.12
C SER A 160 -33.80 0.33 1.06
N ALA A 161 -32.70 -0.44 1.09
CA ALA A 161 -31.63 -0.39 0.10
C ALA A 161 -31.96 -1.06 -1.25
N SER A 162 -33.09 -1.78 -1.34
CA SER A 162 -33.50 -2.53 -2.53
C SER A 162 -34.93 -2.24 -3.00
N ALA A 163 -35.77 -1.64 -2.15
CA ALA A 163 -37.16 -1.32 -2.43
C ALA A 163 -37.31 -0.41 -3.64
N LEU A 164 -38.16 -0.84 -4.57
CA LEU A 164 -38.53 -0.08 -5.76
C LEU A 164 -39.93 0.49 -5.59
N PHE A 165 -40.08 1.78 -5.86
CA PHE A 165 -41.36 2.48 -5.84
C PHE A 165 -41.81 2.82 -7.25
N CYS A 166 -43.12 2.86 -7.47
CA CYS A 166 -43.74 3.19 -8.75
C CYS A 166 -44.83 4.24 -8.54
N ASP A 167 -44.92 5.22 -9.44
CA ASP A 167 -46.00 6.23 -9.46
C ASP A 167 -46.94 6.07 -10.69
N GLY A 168 -46.77 4.98 -11.43
CA GLY A 168 -47.47 4.69 -12.69
C GLY A 168 -46.86 5.34 -13.93
N VAL A 169 -45.74 6.06 -13.82
CA VAL A 169 -44.95 6.59 -14.96
C VAL A 169 -43.47 6.22 -14.85
N HIS A 170 -42.92 6.31 -13.63
CA HIS A 170 -41.53 6.10 -13.30
C HIS A 170 -41.36 5.02 -12.22
N LEU A 171 -40.19 4.35 -12.26
CA LEU A 171 -39.71 3.49 -11.19
C LEU A 171 -38.57 4.18 -10.45
N PHE A 172 -38.61 4.13 -9.14
CA PHE A 172 -37.68 4.82 -8.24
C PHE A 172 -36.91 3.83 -7.36
N LEU A 173 -35.62 4.09 -7.15
CA LEU A 173 -34.78 3.46 -6.12
C LEU A 173 -34.14 4.58 -5.30
N GLN A 174 -34.26 4.54 -3.97
CA GLN A 174 -33.69 5.55 -3.06
C GLN A 174 -33.96 7.00 -3.52
N GLY A 175 -35.21 7.29 -3.89
CA GLY A 175 -35.67 8.59 -4.39
C GLY A 175 -35.30 8.94 -5.84
N HIS A 176 -34.46 8.16 -6.54
CA HIS A 176 -33.99 8.46 -7.90
C HIS A 176 -34.73 7.63 -8.95
N ILE A 177 -35.08 8.23 -10.09
CA ILE A 177 -35.65 7.50 -11.24
C ILE A 177 -34.60 6.53 -11.80
N ILE A 178 -34.99 5.27 -11.99
CA ILE A 178 -34.16 4.23 -12.62
C ILE A 178 -34.72 3.71 -13.96
N ALA A 179 -36.04 3.79 -14.16
CA ALA A 179 -36.71 3.27 -15.35
C ALA A 179 -38.12 3.87 -15.52
N SER A 180 -38.80 3.54 -16.62
CA SER A 180 -40.25 3.77 -16.74
C SER A 180 -41.04 2.70 -16.00
N ALA A 181 -42.24 3.04 -15.54
CA ALA A 181 -43.22 2.09 -14.97
C ALA A 181 -43.67 0.98 -15.94
N THR A 182 -43.36 1.10 -17.24
CA THR A 182 -43.60 0.04 -18.23
C THR A 182 -42.44 -0.95 -18.39
N ALA A 183 -41.27 -0.68 -17.79
CA ALA A 183 -40.13 -1.57 -17.84
C ALA A 183 -40.42 -2.88 -17.08
N GLN A 184 -39.93 -4.01 -17.59
CA GLN A 184 -40.04 -5.29 -16.92
C GLN A 184 -38.99 -5.36 -15.82
N VAL A 185 -39.42 -5.55 -14.56
CA VAL A 185 -38.50 -5.54 -13.42
C VAL A 185 -38.60 -6.82 -12.61
N ARG A 186 -37.43 -7.43 -12.38
CA ARG A 186 -37.26 -8.69 -11.65
C ARG A 186 -36.25 -8.51 -10.52
N TYR A 187 -36.64 -8.85 -9.31
CA TYR A 187 -35.73 -8.90 -8.17
C TYR A 187 -34.82 -10.14 -8.28
N CYS A 188 -33.54 -9.97 -7.98
CA CYS A 188 -32.59 -11.07 -7.87
C CYS A 188 -32.55 -11.60 -6.42
N ASN A 189 -31.87 -12.72 -6.19
CA ASN A 189 -31.64 -13.27 -4.85
C ASN A 189 -30.68 -12.44 -3.96
N HIS A 190 -30.27 -11.24 -4.39
CA HIS A 190 -29.37 -10.36 -3.66
C HIS A 190 -29.83 -8.89 -3.79
N PRO A 191 -29.98 -8.12 -2.68
CA PRO A 191 -30.65 -6.81 -2.67
C PRO A 191 -29.95 -5.73 -3.51
N SER A 192 -28.64 -5.86 -3.74
CA SER A 192 -27.89 -4.92 -4.59
C SER A 192 -28.15 -5.13 -6.09
N TYR A 193 -28.68 -6.28 -6.53
CA TYR A 193 -28.88 -6.63 -7.93
C TYR A 193 -30.35 -6.73 -8.32
N ARG A 194 -30.68 -6.32 -9.55
CA ARG A 194 -32.02 -6.41 -10.15
C ARG A 194 -31.92 -6.52 -11.67
N VAL A 195 -32.93 -7.05 -12.33
CA VAL A 195 -33.07 -7.01 -13.78
C VAL A 195 -34.08 -5.93 -14.14
N ILE A 196 -33.76 -5.12 -15.16
CA ILE A 196 -34.64 -4.11 -15.74
C ILE A 196 -34.57 -4.28 -17.26
N ASP A 197 -35.70 -4.63 -17.86
CA ASP A 197 -35.80 -5.13 -19.22
C ASP A 197 -34.72 -6.22 -19.46
N ASP A 198 -33.92 -6.13 -20.52
CA ASP A 198 -32.89 -7.15 -20.84
C ASP A 198 -31.53 -6.90 -20.14
N HIS A 199 -31.46 -6.11 -19.07
CA HIS A 199 -30.20 -5.71 -18.44
C HIS A 199 -30.18 -5.95 -16.92
N VAL A 200 -29.05 -6.48 -16.42
CA VAL A 200 -28.78 -6.60 -14.99
C VAL A 200 -28.16 -5.30 -14.47
N TYR A 201 -28.67 -4.79 -13.35
CA TYR A 201 -28.23 -3.56 -12.68
C TYR A 201 -27.70 -3.85 -11.27
N ARG A 202 -26.63 -3.14 -10.89
CA ARG A 202 -26.18 -3.02 -9.49
C ARG A 202 -26.31 -1.57 -9.04
N GLY A 203 -27.13 -1.33 -8.03
CA GLY A 203 -27.55 0.04 -7.68
C GLY A 203 -28.21 0.73 -8.87
N PHE A 204 -27.65 1.86 -9.30
CA PHE A 204 -28.17 2.72 -10.38
C PHE A 204 -27.58 2.43 -11.77
N GLN A 205 -26.58 1.56 -11.88
CA GLN A 205 -25.86 1.32 -13.14
C GLN A 205 -26.07 -0.12 -13.64
N PRO A 206 -26.16 -0.33 -14.97
CA PRO A 206 -26.07 -1.66 -15.54
C PRO A 206 -24.69 -2.26 -15.23
N LEU A 207 -24.61 -3.59 -15.18
CA LEU A 207 -23.32 -4.27 -15.12
C LEU A 207 -22.50 -3.87 -16.35
N HIS A 208 -21.25 -3.51 -16.13
CA HIS A 208 -20.36 -2.98 -17.17
C HIS A 208 -18.99 -3.64 -17.11
N GLN A 209 -18.37 -3.75 -18.28
CA GLN A 209 -17.03 -4.27 -18.48
C GLN A 209 -15.97 -3.25 -18.03
N LYS A 210 -14.72 -3.69 -18.03
CA LYS A 210 -13.57 -2.90 -17.57
C LYS A 210 -13.34 -1.59 -18.37
N ASP A 211 -13.85 -1.51 -19.59
CA ASP A 211 -13.81 -0.32 -20.45
C ASP A 211 -15.05 0.58 -20.30
N GLY A 212 -15.97 0.25 -19.40
CA GLY A 212 -17.23 0.96 -19.18
C GLY A 212 -18.37 0.58 -20.13
N THR A 213 -18.14 -0.32 -21.10
CA THR A 213 -19.24 -0.81 -21.97
C THR A 213 -20.18 -1.73 -21.18
N PRO A 214 -21.48 -1.83 -21.52
CA PRO A 214 -22.38 -2.79 -20.88
C PRO A 214 -21.86 -4.23 -20.95
N LEU A 215 -22.09 -5.00 -19.88
CA LEU A 215 -21.76 -6.42 -19.83
C LEU A 215 -22.82 -7.23 -20.61
N PRO A 216 -22.43 -8.03 -21.61
CA PRO A 216 -23.37 -8.93 -22.29
C PRO A 216 -23.72 -10.12 -21.39
N VAL A 217 -24.78 -9.98 -20.60
CA VAL A 217 -25.40 -11.10 -19.87
C VAL A 217 -26.22 -11.92 -20.87
N ALA A 218 -25.99 -13.24 -20.94
CA ALA A 218 -26.60 -14.09 -21.98
C ALA A 218 -28.07 -14.41 -21.67
N ASN A 219 -28.41 -14.51 -20.39
CA ASN A 219 -29.78 -14.74 -19.92
C ASN A 219 -30.04 -13.94 -18.63
N PRO A 220 -30.37 -12.64 -18.74
CA PRO A 220 -30.64 -11.78 -17.59
C PRO A 220 -31.72 -12.34 -16.65
N ASP A 221 -32.68 -13.10 -17.20
CA ASP A 221 -33.78 -13.71 -16.46
C ASP A 221 -33.41 -14.96 -15.63
N ASP A 222 -32.20 -15.49 -15.78
CA ASP A 222 -31.63 -16.47 -14.85
C ASP A 222 -30.50 -15.89 -13.97
N PHE A 223 -30.29 -14.56 -14.00
CA PHE A 223 -29.27 -13.93 -13.16
C PHE A 223 -29.55 -14.12 -11.66
N GLN A 224 -28.53 -14.61 -10.94
CA GLN A 224 -28.50 -14.78 -9.49
C GLN A 224 -27.07 -14.70 -8.96
N MET A 225 -26.89 -14.21 -7.73
CA MET A 225 -25.62 -14.28 -7.01
C MET A 225 -25.45 -15.67 -6.39
N LEU A 226 -24.27 -16.27 -6.57
CA LEU A 226 -23.90 -17.55 -5.94
C LEU A 226 -23.40 -17.30 -4.53
N ALA A 227 -22.39 -16.43 -4.39
CA ALA A 227 -21.92 -15.89 -3.11
C ALA A 227 -21.04 -14.65 -3.35
N GLN A 228 -21.13 -13.67 -2.45
CA GLN A 228 -20.24 -12.50 -2.38
C GLN A 228 -20.09 -11.76 -3.73
N ARG A 229 -18.98 -11.96 -4.44
CA ARG A 229 -18.64 -11.31 -5.73
C ARG A 229 -18.93 -12.17 -6.97
N TRP A 230 -19.48 -13.36 -6.78
CA TRP A 230 -19.70 -14.35 -7.84
C TRP A 230 -21.19 -14.56 -8.06
N GLY A 231 -21.64 -14.42 -9.30
CA GLY A 231 -22.99 -14.75 -9.74
C GLY A 231 -22.98 -15.61 -11.01
N THR A 232 -24.17 -15.94 -11.50
CA THR A 232 -24.38 -16.67 -12.75
C THR A 232 -25.62 -16.15 -13.45
N ASP A 233 -25.67 -16.29 -14.77
CA ASP A 233 -26.87 -16.10 -15.60
C ASP A 233 -27.44 -17.43 -16.11
N GLY A 234 -27.13 -18.54 -15.43
CA GLY A 234 -27.54 -19.89 -15.84
C GLY A 234 -26.76 -20.48 -17.01
N GLN A 235 -25.94 -19.69 -17.72
CA GLN A 235 -25.06 -20.15 -18.82
C GLN A 235 -23.58 -19.89 -18.53
N SER A 236 -23.28 -18.80 -17.83
CA SER A 236 -21.94 -18.30 -17.55
C SER A 236 -21.81 -17.88 -16.09
N ILE A 237 -20.57 -17.67 -15.64
CA ILE A 237 -20.30 -17.04 -14.34
C ILE A 237 -20.06 -15.54 -14.56
N ILE A 238 -20.69 -14.72 -13.74
CA ILE A 238 -20.58 -13.25 -13.73
C ILE A 238 -19.80 -12.85 -12.49
N VAL A 239 -18.71 -12.10 -12.65
CA VAL A 239 -17.80 -11.77 -11.54
C VAL A 239 -17.72 -10.27 -11.31
N GLN A 240 -17.95 -9.84 -10.07
CA GLN A 240 -17.68 -8.48 -9.60
C GLN A 240 -16.19 -8.31 -9.32
N ALA A 241 -15.48 -7.78 -10.30
CA ALA A 241 -14.05 -7.53 -10.27
C ALA A 241 -13.71 -6.16 -9.68
N GLN A 242 -12.43 -5.96 -9.36
CA GLN A 242 -11.90 -4.70 -8.86
C GLN A 242 -10.53 -4.40 -9.47
N GLN A 243 -10.29 -3.13 -9.80
CA GLN A 243 -8.97 -2.59 -10.14
C GLN A 243 -8.61 -1.47 -9.16
N GLY A 244 -7.34 -1.45 -8.71
CA GLY A 244 -6.84 -0.45 -7.76
C GLY A 244 -7.05 -0.86 -6.30
N SER A 245 -6.07 -0.51 -5.46
CA SER A 245 -6.10 -0.71 -4.00
C SER A 245 -6.56 0.53 -3.23
N SER A 246 -6.31 1.73 -3.75
CA SER A 246 -6.62 3.02 -3.11
C SER A 246 -7.87 3.71 -3.68
N ILE A 247 -8.10 3.60 -4.99
CA ILE A 247 -9.35 3.98 -5.66
C ILE A 247 -9.85 2.73 -6.38
N ALA A 248 -10.85 2.08 -5.79
CA ALA A 248 -11.42 0.84 -6.30
C ALA A 248 -12.34 1.13 -7.48
N TYR A 249 -11.89 0.86 -8.70
CA TYR A 249 -12.77 0.78 -9.86
C TYR A 249 -13.38 -0.64 -9.91
N GLU A 250 -14.66 -0.75 -9.55
CA GLU A 250 -15.44 -1.97 -9.72
C GLU A 250 -15.85 -2.12 -11.18
N TYR A 251 -15.77 -3.34 -11.70
CA TYR A 251 -16.24 -3.70 -13.04
C TYR A 251 -16.65 -5.17 -13.05
N PHE A 252 -17.28 -5.62 -14.13
CA PHE A 252 -17.75 -6.98 -14.29
C PHE A 252 -17.11 -7.65 -15.49
N TYR A 253 -16.96 -8.97 -15.42
CA TYR A 253 -16.65 -9.79 -16.59
C TYR A 253 -17.37 -11.13 -16.48
N ARG A 254 -17.45 -11.82 -17.62
CA ARG A 254 -18.11 -13.10 -17.78
C ARG A 254 -17.07 -14.20 -17.99
N ILE A 255 -17.28 -15.37 -17.40
CA ILE A 255 -16.49 -16.58 -17.63
C ILE A 255 -17.38 -17.57 -18.37
N ASP A 256 -17.11 -17.74 -19.65
CA ASP A 256 -17.81 -18.65 -20.54
C ASP A 256 -17.24 -20.08 -20.39
N ASN A 257 -18.10 -21.09 -20.50
CA ASN A 257 -17.73 -22.52 -20.41
C ASN A 257 -17.15 -22.96 -19.05
N ALA A 258 -17.47 -22.27 -17.95
CA ALA A 258 -17.28 -22.81 -16.61
C ALA A 258 -18.24 -23.99 -16.37
N ASP A 259 -17.81 -24.99 -15.61
CA ASP A 259 -18.67 -26.14 -15.26
C ASP A 259 -19.60 -25.74 -14.09
N LEU A 260 -20.73 -25.11 -14.43
CA LEU A 260 -21.73 -24.61 -13.47
C LEU A 260 -22.21 -25.67 -12.48
N ALA A 261 -22.25 -26.95 -12.86
CA ALA A 261 -22.69 -28.04 -12.00
C ALA A 261 -21.69 -28.40 -10.89
N THR A 262 -20.44 -27.98 -11.02
CA THR A 262 -19.38 -28.16 -10.02
C THR A 262 -18.77 -26.85 -9.52
N PHE A 263 -19.31 -25.70 -9.96
CA PHE A 263 -18.79 -24.39 -9.62
C PHE A 263 -19.02 -24.08 -8.13
N THR A 264 -17.94 -23.86 -7.42
CA THR A 264 -17.89 -23.64 -5.97
C THR A 264 -17.17 -22.31 -5.72
N VAL A 265 -17.84 -21.38 -5.06
CA VAL A 265 -17.23 -20.14 -4.55
C VAL A 265 -16.47 -20.49 -3.26
N LEU A 266 -15.20 -20.09 -3.17
CA LEU A 266 -14.38 -20.32 -1.97
C LEU A 266 -14.38 -19.06 -1.08
N ASN A 267 -14.12 -17.89 -1.66
CA ASN A 267 -14.27 -16.59 -0.99
C ASN A 267 -14.52 -15.48 -2.03
N GLU A 268 -14.43 -14.21 -1.60
CA GLU A 268 -14.68 -13.05 -2.51
C GLU A 268 -13.72 -13.02 -3.70
N ARG A 269 -12.59 -13.72 -3.59
CA ARG A 269 -11.44 -13.63 -4.48
C ARG A 269 -11.23 -14.86 -5.32
N TYR A 270 -11.61 -16.04 -4.83
CA TYR A 270 -11.43 -17.33 -5.49
C TYR A 270 -12.73 -18.13 -5.61
N ALA A 271 -12.84 -18.83 -6.74
CA ALA A 271 -13.81 -19.88 -6.98
C ALA A 271 -13.15 -21.00 -7.80
N LYS A 272 -13.73 -22.20 -7.83
CA LYS A 272 -13.28 -23.32 -8.67
C LYS A 272 -14.44 -24.06 -9.31
N ASP A 273 -14.17 -24.72 -10.42
CA ASP A 273 -14.96 -25.85 -10.90
C ASP A 273 -14.06 -27.09 -10.97
N LYS A 274 -14.59 -28.24 -11.42
CA LYS A 274 -13.82 -29.50 -11.49
C LYS A 274 -12.63 -29.49 -12.47
N GLN A 275 -12.47 -28.44 -13.28
CA GLN A 275 -11.41 -28.32 -14.29
C GLN A 275 -10.38 -27.24 -13.92
N ARG A 276 -10.81 -26.13 -13.30
CA ARG A 276 -10.01 -24.92 -13.13
C ARG A 276 -10.41 -24.14 -11.88
N ALA A 277 -9.45 -23.41 -11.32
CA ALA A 277 -9.71 -22.37 -10.34
C ALA A 277 -9.66 -20.98 -11.01
N TYR A 278 -10.30 -20.01 -10.37
CA TYR A 278 -10.51 -18.66 -10.88
C TYR A 278 -10.18 -17.66 -9.79
N TYR A 279 -9.57 -16.54 -10.19
CA TYR A 279 -9.33 -15.40 -9.29
C TYR A 279 -10.01 -14.13 -9.84
N LEU A 280 -10.56 -13.30 -8.96
CA LEU A 280 -11.46 -12.17 -9.26
C LEU A 280 -11.01 -11.15 -10.33
N THR A 281 -9.74 -11.16 -10.72
CA THR A 281 -9.20 -10.28 -11.80
C THR A 281 -9.15 -10.96 -13.16
N GLY A 282 -9.92 -12.03 -13.37
CA GLY A 282 -9.98 -12.78 -14.64
C GLY A 282 -8.88 -13.83 -14.82
N LYS A 283 -8.04 -14.08 -13.81
CA LYS A 283 -7.00 -15.11 -13.92
C LYS A 283 -7.64 -16.50 -13.80
N THR A 284 -7.34 -17.35 -14.77
CA THR A 284 -7.69 -18.78 -14.74
C THR A 284 -6.47 -19.60 -14.33
N ILE A 285 -6.67 -20.53 -13.42
CA ILE A 285 -5.64 -21.34 -12.77
C ILE A 285 -5.89 -22.81 -13.11
N ARG A 286 -4.85 -23.49 -13.60
CA ARG A 286 -4.82 -24.96 -13.64
C ARG A 286 -4.18 -25.43 -12.34
N TYR A 287 -4.90 -26.26 -11.60
CA TYR A 287 -4.47 -26.81 -10.33
C TYR A 287 -4.27 -28.33 -10.43
N VAL A 288 -3.64 -28.93 -9.43
CA VAL A 288 -3.38 -30.38 -9.33
C VAL A 288 -3.99 -30.92 -8.05
N GLY A 289 -4.81 -31.97 -8.15
CA GLY A 289 -5.42 -32.59 -6.98
C GLY A 289 -6.63 -31.81 -6.47
N ASP A 290 -6.67 -31.48 -5.18
CA ASP A 290 -7.65 -30.52 -4.66
C ASP A 290 -7.13 -29.08 -4.73
N PHE A 291 -8.03 -28.09 -4.72
CA PHE A 291 -7.69 -26.66 -4.64
C PHE A 291 -8.55 -26.00 -3.57
N HIS A 292 -7.92 -25.43 -2.55
CA HIS A 292 -8.61 -24.78 -1.43
C HIS A 292 -7.84 -23.54 -0.98
N LEU A 293 -8.48 -22.71 -0.16
CA LEU A 293 -7.82 -21.56 0.45
C LEU A 293 -6.78 -22.05 1.45
N LEU A 294 -5.67 -21.31 1.59
CA LEU A 294 -4.66 -21.64 2.58
C LEU A 294 -5.28 -21.54 3.97
N GLN A 295 -5.24 -22.63 4.75
CA GLN A 295 -5.62 -22.58 6.16
C GLN A 295 -4.53 -21.83 6.93
N CYS A 296 -4.91 -20.65 7.43
CA CYS A 296 -4.04 -19.79 8.21
C CYS A 296 -4.32 -19.97 9.70
N TRP A 297 -3.24 -19.85 10.46
CA TRP A 297 -3.20 -20.08 11.90
C TRP A 297 -2.53 -18.87 12.54
N GLN A 298 -3.29 -18.03 13.25
CA GLN A 298 -2.77 -16.84 13.92
C GLN A 298 -2.56 -17.15 15.41
N PRO A 299 -1.30 -17.27 15.89
CA PRO A 299 -1.01 -17.49 17.29
C PRO A 299 -1.33 -16.27 18.17
N ALA A 300 -1.68 -16.58 19.41
CA ALA A 300 -1.58 -15.68 20.56
C ALA A 300 -0.53 -16.23 21.55
N PHE A 301 0.17 -15.33 22.26
CA PHE A 301 1.34 -15.67 23.05
C PHE A 301 1.24 -15.21 24.52
N ASP A 302 1.99 -15.87 25.41
CA ASP A 302 2.24 -15.38 26.77
C ASP A 302 3.35 -14.30 26.81
N GLU A 303 3.68 -13.83 28.01
CA GLU A 303 4.77 -12.86 28.26
C GLU A 303 6.16 -13.40 27.87
N GLY A 304 6.33 -14.73 27.82
CA GLY A 304 7.53 -15.41 27.34
C GLY A 304 7.50 -15.72 25.85
N GLY A 305 6.52 -15.22 25.09
CA GLY A 305 6.40 -15.48 23.66
C GLY A 305 6.14 -16.96 23.33
N ARG A 306 5.58 -17.75 24.27
CA ARG A 306 5.10 -19.11 24.01
C ARG A 306 3.67 -19.06 23.51
N VAL A 307 3.33 -19.93 22.56
CA VAL A 307 1.98 -20.03 22.01
C VAL A 307 1.02 -20.57 23.08
N VAL A 308 -0.03 -19.81 23.41
CA VAL A 308 -1.06 -20.20 24.40
C VAL A 308 -2.39 -20.58 23.74
N SER A 309 -2.69 -20.00 22.58
CA SER A 309 -3.86 -20.31 21.76
C SER A 309 -3.63 -19.84 20.33
N ALA A 310 -4.56 -20.13 19.43
CA ALA A 310 -4.54 -19.63 18.07
C ALA A 310 -5.95 -19.53 17.49
N ILE A 311 -6.09 -18.69 16.45
CA ILE A 311 -7.31 -18.57 15.65
C ILE A 311 -7.01 -19.15 14.26
N GLU A 312 -7.84 -20.09 13.83
CA GLU A 312 -7.81 -20.67 12.49
C GLU A 312 -8.80 -19.94 11.57
N TYR A 313 -8.38 -19.64 10.34
CA TYR A 313 -9.20 -19.00 9.32
C TYR A 313 -8.64 -19.27 7.92
N GLU A 314 -9.47 -19.10 6.89
CA GLU A 314 -9.05 -19.25 5.49
C GLU A 314 -8.45 -17.95 4.95
N ASP A 315 -7.29 -18.02 4.29
CA ASP A 315 -6.63 -16.84 3.73
C ASP A 315 -7.43 -16.22 2.58
N GLU A 316 -7.57 -14.89 2.57
CA GLU A 316 -8.26 -14.19 1.49
C GLU A 316 -7.53 -14.32 0.14
N TYR A 317 -6.20 -14.25 0.15
CA TYR A 317 -5.35 -14.05 -1.02
C TYR A 317 -4.55 -15.29 -1.40
N PHE A 318 -4.33 -16.22 -0.47
CA PHE A 318 -3.58 -17.45 -0.69
C PHE A 318 -4.49 -18.67 -0.86
N ALA A 319 -4.19 -19.47 -1.88
CA ALA A 319 -4.83 -20.76 -2.14
C ALA A 319 -3.76 -21.81 -2.47
N VAL A 320 -3.96 -23.05 -2.08
CA VAL A 320 -3.06 -24.19 -2.31
C VAL A 320 -3.70 -25.23 -3.22
N ASP A 321 -2.84 -26.03 -3.84
CA ASP A 321 -3.18 -27.34 -4.39
C ASP A 321 -2.14 -28.39 -3.96
N ASP A 322 -2.30 -29.65 -4.41
CA ASP A 322 -1.43 -30.77 -4.05
C ASP A 322 0.05 -30.62 -4.50
N GLN A 323 0.43 -29.50 -5.14
CA GLN A 323 1.80 -29.20 -5.56
C GLN A 323 2.24 -27.75 -5.28
N TYR A 324 1.32 -26.78 -5.31
CA TYR A 324 1.61 -25.36 -5.49
C TYR A 324 0.82 -24.45 -4.54
N ILE A 325 1.35 -23.25 -4.33
CA ILE A 325 0.71 -22.16 -3.61
C ILE A 325 0.50 -20.99 -4.57
N TYR A 326 -0.66 -20.34 -4.49
CA TYR A 326 -1.13 -19.28 -5.37
C TYR A 326 -1.47 -18.04 -4.56
N ALA A 327 -0.88 -16.90 -4.90
CA ALA A 327 -1.08 -15.63 -4.21
C ALA A 327 -1.71 -14.61 -5.16
N ALA A 328 -2.93 -14.15 -4.83
CA ALA A 328 -3.81 -13.39 -5.73
C ALA A 328 -3.91 -13.96 -7.15
N GLY A 329 -4.13 -15.27 -7.25
CA GLY A 329 -4.26 -16.01 -8.51
C GLY A 329 -2.99 -16.15 -9.34
N THR A 330 -1.82 -15.81 -8.80
CA THR A 330 -0.51 -16.10 -9.42
C THR A 330 0.19 -17.17 -8.60
N ARG A 331 0.63 -18.27 -9.23
CA ARG A 331 1.49 -19.28 -8.59
C ARG A 331 2.77 -18.62 -8.05
N LEU A 332 3.06 -18.78 -6.76
CA LEU A 332 4.34 -18.42 -6.17
C LEU A 332 5.39 -19.38 -6.75
N ARG A 333 6.48 -18.82 -7.31
CA ARG A 333 7.54 -19.65 -7.88
C ARG A 333 8.43 -20.19 -6.78
N ASP A 334 8.95 -21.38 -7.02
CA ASP A 334 9.92 -22.07 -6.17
C ASP A 334 9.43 -22.39 -4.74
N ALA A 335 8.14 -22.16 -4.48
CA ALA A 335 7.46 -22.51 -3.25
C ALA A 335 6.81 -23.90 -3.32
N HIS A 336 6.87 -24.66 -2.22
CA HIS A 336 6.30 -26.00 -2.13
C HIS A 336 4.94 -26.01 -1.43
N GLY A 337 3.87 -26.14 -2.22
CA GLY A 337 2.47 -26.05 -1.76
C GLY A 337 2.13 -26.96 -0.58
N PRO A 338 2.37 -28.29 -0.65
CA PRO A 338 1.98 -29.23 0.42
C PRO A 338 2.67 -29.05 1.77
N SER A 339 3.72 -28.20 1.85
CA SER A 339 4.35 -27.82 3.11
C SER A 339 4.16 -26.34 3.45
N PHE A 340 3.45 -25.57 2.63
CA PHE A 340 3.27 -24.14 2.84
C PHE A 340 2.36 -23.90 4.04
N ARG A 341 2.85 -23.20 5.06
CA ARG A 341 2.18 -23.01 6.35
C ARG A 341 2.38 -21.60 6.88
N HIS A 342 1.31 -20.98 7.36
CA HIS A 342 1.35 -19.68 8.04
C HIS A 342 2.00 -19.81 9.43
N LEU A 343 2.67 -18.75 9.86
CA LEU A 343 3.38 -18.65 11.14
C LEU A 343 2.79 -17.57 12.07
N GLY A 344 1.83 -16.79 11.58
CA GLY A 344 1.36 -15.56 12.22
C GLY A 344 1.85 -14.30 11.51
N PHE A 345 1.07 -13.24 11.58
CA PHE A 345 1.46 -11.87 11.17
C PHE A 345 2.03 -11.75 9.74
N ASP A 346 1.40 -12.40 8.75
CA ASP A 346 1.82 -12.41 7.33
C ASP A 346 3.18 -13.11 7.10
N TYR A 347 3.69 -13.90 8.05
CA TYR A 347 4.82 -14.79 7.83
C TYR A 347 4.36 -16.21 7.47
N TYR A 348 5.08 -16.82 6.54
CA TYR A 348 4.83 -18.17 6.05
C TYR A 348 6.14 -18.92 5.84
N ARG A 349 6.10 -20.24 5.78
CA ARG A 349 7.23 -21.07 5.31
C ARG A 349 6.76 -22.27 4.52
N ASP A 350 7.62 -22.76 3.63
CA ASP A 350 7.57 -24.15 3.14
C ASP A 350 8.77 -24.93 3.74
N HIS A 351 9.15 -26.08 3.20
CA HIS A 351 10.29 -26.84 3.74
C HIS A 351 11.66 -26.39 3.17
N LEU A 352 11.66 -25.42 2.26
CA LEU A 352 12.83 -24.89 1.56
C LEU A 352 13.07 -23.41 1.87
N HIS A 353 12.02 -22.66 2.19
CA HIS A 353 12.02 -21.19 2.23
C HIS A 353 11.07 -20.61 3.28
N VAL A 354 11.35 -19.37 3.70
CA VAL A 354 10.47 -18.51 4.51
C VAL A 354 10.00 -17.33 3.66
N TYR A 355 8.81 -16.79 3.95
CA TYR A 355 8.19 -15.68 3.24
C TYR A 355 7.54 -14.68 4.21
N GLN A 356 7.54 -13.41 3.83
CA GLN A 356 6.65 -12.38 4.35
C GLN A 356 5.69 -12.00 3.23
N GLY A 357 4.40 -12.32 3.38
CA GLY A 357 3.44 -12.32 2.30
C GLY A 357 3.95 -13.14 1.12
N ARG A 358 4.26 -12.45 0.00
CA ARG A 358 4.81 -13.07 -1.22
C ARG A 358 6.33 -12.90 -1.38
N LYS A 359 6.97 -12.14 -0.50
CA LYS A 359 8.41 -11.89 -0.54
C LYS A 359 9.12 -13.06 0.14
N ARG A 360 9.90 -13.83 -0.63
CA ARG A 360 10.84 -14.78 -0.02
C ARG A 360 11.85 -14.02 0.83
N LEU A 361 12.10 -14.52 2.02
CA LEU A 361 13.16 -14.05 2.92
C LEU A 361 14.39 -14.95 2.75
N ASP A 362 15.56 -14.36 2.93
CA ASP A 362 16.83 -15.09 2.96
C ASP A 362 17.24 -15.24 4.43
N VAL A 363 16.91 -16.40 5.00
CA VAL A 363 17.02 -16.73 6.43
C VAL A 363 17.21 -18.23 6.59
N ASP A 364 17.76 -18.66 7.72
CA ASP A 364 17.80 -20.07 8.09
C ASP A 364 16.38 -20.59 8.41
N VAL A 365 15.87 -21.47 7.54
CA VAL A 365 14.46 -21.92 7.53
C VAL A 365 14.09 -22.79 8.74
N GLU A 366 15.06 -23.54 9.27
CA GLU A 366 14.84 -24.45 10.39
C GLU A 366 14.75 -23.71 11.73
N SER A 367 15.60 -22.69 11.92
CA SER A 367 15.62 -21.82 13.10
C SER A 367 14.73 -20.58 13.00
N PHE A 368 13.98 -20.40 11.92
CA PHE A 368 13.10 -19.25 11.78
C PHE A 368 11.93 -19.27 12.78
N VAL A 369 11.83 -18.18 13.56
CA VAL A 369 10.87 -17.96 14.63
C VAL A 369 10.03 -16.72 14.34
N VAL A 370 8.75 -16.79 14.69
CA VAL A 370 7.83 -15.65 14.79
C VAL A 370 7.17 -15.70 16.17
N SER A 371 7.19 -14.58 16.89
CA SER A 371 6.65 -14.45 18.25
C SER A 371 6.16 -13.03 18.50
N GLN A 372 5.27 -12.84 19.47
CA GLN A 372 4.88 -11.51 19.96
C GLN A 372 4.68 -11.60 21.47
N PRO A 373 5.76 -11.51 22.28
CA PRO A 373 5.66 -11.62 23.74
C PRO A 373 4.70 -10.55 24.29
N CYS A 374 3.69 -10.95 25.04
CA CYS A 374 2.71 -10.01 25.57
C CYS A 374 3.33 -9.15 26.70
N ARG A 375 3.09 -7.84 26.70
CA ARG A 375 3.52 -6.93 27.78
C ARG A 375 2.32 -6.24 28.40
N SER A 376 1.55 -6.98 29.19
CA SER A 376 0.28 -6.54 29.80
C SER A 376 -0.82 -6.14 28.80
N ASP A 377 -2.06 -6.00 29.28
CA ASP A 377 -3.26 -5.78 28.45
C ASP A 377 -3.31 -4.42 27.72
N GLN A 378 -2.27 -3.56 27.83
CA GLN A 378 -2.31 -2.17 27.32
C GLN A 378 -1.15 -1.78 26.38
N ASP A 379 -0.05 -2.53 26.29
CA ASP A 379 1.09 -2.17 25.42
C ASP A 379 1.18 -3.02 24.15
N TYR A 380 1.27 -2.34 23.01
CA TYR A 380 1.51 -2.97 21.71
C TYR A 380 2.95 -3.49 21.63
N SER A 381 3.13 -4.78 21.88
CA SER A 381 4.44 -5.42 21.76
C SER A 381 4.76 -5.72 20.29
N PRO A 382 5.98 -5.43 19.80
CA PRO A 382 6.33 -5.66 18.40
C PRO A 382 6.37 -7.15 18.07
N VAL A 383 6.03 -7.51 16.83
CA VAL A 383 6.22 -8.86 16.32
C VAL A 383 7.72 -9.10 16.15
N LEU A 384 8.23 -10.09 16.88
CA LEU A 384 9.60 -10.58 16.81
C LEU A 384 9.66 -11.65 15.70
N ALA A 385 10.44 -11.41 14.66
CA ALA A 385 10.74 -12.38 13.61
C ALA A 385 12.26 -12.48 13.43
N GLY A 386 12.80 -13.67 13.21
CA GLY A 386 14.25 -13.88 13.14
C GLY A 386 14.67 -15.33 13.01
N ASP A 387 15.97 -15.57 12.87
CA ASP A 387 16.59 -16.90 12.82
C ASP A 387 17.78 -16.99 13.81
N LYS A 388 18.53 -18.10 13.80
CA LYS A 388 19.73 -18.27 14.65
C LYS A 388 20.87 -17.29 14.37
N HIS A 389 20.85 -16.61 13.23
CA HIS A 389 21.88 -15.65 12.81
C HIS A 389 21.52 -14.22 13.25
N GLY A 390 20.24 -13.87 13.33
CA GLY A 390 19.80 -12.55 13.83
C GLY A 390 18.29 -12.30 13.74
N PRO A 391 17.78 -11.23 14.38
CA PRO A 391 16.41 -10.75 14.16
C PRO A 391 16.23 -10.15 12.75
N LEU A 392 14.97 -9.97 12.34
CA LEU A 392 14.54 -9.24 11.14
C LEU A 392 13.78 -7.97 11.53
N GLY A 393 13.78 -6.97 10.64
CA GLY A 393 12.88 -5.82 10.71
C GLY A 393 13.23 -4.76 11.77
N SER A 394 14.41 -4.84 12.38
CA SER A 394 14.91 -3.88 13.37
C SER A 394 15.77 -2.74 12.79
N GLY A 395 15.94 -2.67 11.46
CA GLY A 395 16.95 -1.81 10.85
C GLY A 395 18.38 -2.27 11.17
N GLY A 396 18.58 -3.58 11.39
CA GLY A 396 19.89 -4.19 11.67
C GLY A 396 20.40 -4.06 13.10
N ILE A 397 19.90 -3.11 13.89
CA ILE A 397 20.47 -2.83 15.22
C ILE A 397 20.10 -3.94 16.21
N ILE A 398 21.11 -4.63 16.75
CA ILE A 398 20.99 -5.50 17.94
C ILE A 398 21.42 -4.70 19.19
N ASP A 399 20.75 -3.57 19.42
CA ASP A 399 20.98 -2.75 20.60
C ASP A 399 20.39 -3.38 21.87
N ALA A 400 20.58 -2.70 23.00
CA ALA A 400 20.01 -3.11 24.29
C ALA A 400 18.47 -3.19 24.27
N ALA A 401 17.77 -2.44 23.40
CA ALA A 401 16.32 -2.47 23.31
C ALA A 401 15.82 -3.71 22.54
N MET A 402 16.48 -4.06 21.43
CA MET A 402 16.24 -5.29 20.69
C MET A 402 16.58 -6.52 21.55
N GLN A 403 17.69 -6.46 22.27
CA GLN A 403 18.06 -7.48 23.25
C GLN A 403 16.99 -7.64 24.34
N ALA A 404 16.54 -6.55 24.97
CA ALA A 404 15.47 -6.58 25.96
C ALA A 404 14.09 -6.97 25.39
N ALA A 405 13.86 -6.84 24.09
CA ALA A 405 12.64 -7.30 23.42
C ALA A 405 12.63 -8.84 23.27
N TRP A 406 13.77 -9.43 22.89
CA TRP A 406 13.92 -10.88 22.70
C TRP A 406 14.21 -11.66 23.99
N ALA A 407 14.70 -11.01 25.06
CA ALA A 407 15.05 -11.69 26.32
C ALA A 407 13.94 -12.61 26.87
N PRO A 408 12.67 -12.18 27.01
CA PRO A 408 11.61 -13.04 27.54
C PRO A 408 11.37 -14.28 26.69
N TYR A 409 11.56 -14.17 25.37
CA TYR A 409 11.42 -15.31 24.46
C TYR A 409 12.51 -16.35 24.70
N PHE A 410 13.79 -15.97 24.71
CA PHE A 410 14.87 -16.93 24.89
C PHE A 410 14.92 -17.51 26.32
N GLU A 411 14.66 -16.69 27.34
CA GLU A 411 14.53 -17.17 28.73
C GLU A 411 13.39 -18.18 28.89
N ALA A 412 12.30 -18.03 28.14
CA ALA A 412 11.18 -18.96 28.12
C ALA A 412 11.42 -20.24 27.28
N HIS A 413 12.47 -20.27 26.45
CA HIS A 413 12.79 -21.37 25.53
C HIS A 413 14.25 -21.87 25.69
N PRO A 414 14.66 -22.36 26.87
CA PRO A 414 16.04 -22.75 27.17
C PRO A 414 16.57 -23.95 26.36
N GLN A 415 15.70 -24.64 25.60
CA GLN A 415 16.07 -25.69 24.65
C GLN A 415 16.61 -25.15 23.31
N LEU A 416 16.54 -23.84 23.07
CA LEU A 416 17.14 -23.21 21.90
C LEU A 416 18.61 -22.89 22.19
N GLU A 417 19.51 -23.40 21.36
CA GLU A 417 20.95 -23.16 21.48
C GLU A 417 21.51 -22.59 20.16
N GLY A 418 22.66 -21.94 20.20
CA GLY A 418 23.35 -21.47 19.00
C GLY A 418 22.73 -20.27 18.27
N TYR A 419 21.68 -19.65 18.81
CA TYR A 419 21.16 -18.36 18.33
C TYR A 419 22.11 -17.20 18.69
N TRP A 420 22.03 -16.11 17.93
CA TRP A 420 22.75 -14.84 18.15
C TRP A 420 22.66 -14.35 19.61
N TRP A 421 21.51 -14.53 20.26
CA TRP A 421 21.28 -14.20 21.66
C TRP A 421 22.29 -14.87 22.60
N HIS A 422 22.48 -16.18 22.43
CA HIS A 422 23.42 -16.96 23.23
C HIS A 422 24.88 -16.57 22.94
N ARG A 423 25.21 -16.18 21.70
CA ARG A 423 26.54 -15.67 21.35
C ARG A 423 26.85 -14.33 22.06
N LEU A 424 25.85 -13.46 22.25
CA LEU A 424 26.00 -12.20 22.99
C LEU A 424 26.07 -12.40 24.52
N GLN A 425 25.46 -13.46 25.05
CA GLN A 425 25.49 -13.79 26.48
C GLN A 425 26.67 -14.68 26.89
N ALA A 426 27.31 -15.37 25.94
CA ALA A 426 28.45 -16.21 26.22
C ALA A 426 29.55 -15.38 26.92
N PRO A 427 30.04 -15.79 28.11
CA PRO A 427 31.16 -15.11 28.71
C PRO A 427 32.34 -15.19 27.74
N PRO A 428 33.04 -14.08 27.44
CA PRO A 428 34.22 -14.14 26.57
C PRO A 428 35.21 -15.13 27.18
N GLU A 429 35.75 -16.03 26.35
CA GLU A 429 36.78 -16.95 26.78
C GLU A 429 37.98 -16.12 27.29
N ALA A 430 38.20 -16.17 28.61
CA ALA A 430 39.03 -15.25 29.38
C ALA A 430 38.57 -13.78 29.39
N ALA A 431 37.59 -13.47 30.25
CA ALA A 431 37.32 -12.10 30.70
C ALA A 431 38.55 -11.48 31.42
N GLN A 432 39.37 -10.75 30.69
CA GLN A 432 39.96 -9.53 31.23
C GLN A 432 38.95 -8.38 31.04
N THR A 433 38.99 -7.38 31.91
CA THR A 433 38.25 -6.13 31.67
C THR A 433 38.99 -5.38 30.56
N TYR A 434 38.61 -5.64 29.30
CA TYR A 434 39.22 -5.03 28.14
C TYR A 434 38.81 -3.55 28.04
N THR A 435 39.60 -2.68 28.67
CA THR A 435 39.95 -1.43 27.99
C THR A 435 40.64 -1.82 26.70
N GLU A 436 40.22 -1.30 25.55
CA GLU A 436 40.93 -1.53 24.30
C GLU A 436 42.39 -1.04 24.45
N THR A 437 43.30 -2.01 24.54
CA THR A 437 44.72 -1.76 24.78
C THR A 437 45.52 -1.66 23.48
N LEU A 438 44.90 -2.07 22.37
CA LEU A 438 45.35 -1.85 21.01
C LEU A 438 44.47 -0.77 20.36
N PRO A 439 45.03 0.11 19.52
CA PRO A 439 44.23 1.09 18.80
C PRO A 439 43.34 0.39 17.75
N LEU A 440 42.10 0.87 17.64
CA LEU A 440 41.15 0.44 16.62
C LEU A 440 41.76 0.51 15.20
N GLN A 441 41.60 -0.57 14.44
CA GLN A 441 42.04 -0.63 13.05
C GLN A 441 40.95 -0.09 12.12
N ALA A 442 41.08 1.16 11.66
CA ALA A 442 40.20 1.69 10.62
C ALA A 442 40.35 0.89 9.31
N ILE A 443 39.23 0.34 8.81
CA ILE A 443 39.16 -0.45 7.57
C ILE A 443 38.44 0.27 6.42
N GLY A 444 37.89 1.46 6.68
CA GLY A 444 37.24 2.32 5.69
C GLY A 444 35.72 2.37 5.83
N LEU A 445 35.06 3.25 5.07
CA LEU A 445 33.60 3.46 5.09
C LEU A 445 33.01 3.71 6.50
N GLY A 446 33.79 4.33 7.39
CA GLY A 446 33.38 4.58 8.78
C GLY A 446 33.54 3.37 9.72
N PHE A 447 34.06 2.23 9.25
CA PHE A 447 34.29 1.04 10.07
C PHE A 447 35.69 0.99 10.67
N GLU A 448 35.74 0.48 11.90
CA GLU A 448 36.95 0.23 12.67
C GLU A 448 36.84 -1.15 13.36
N LEU A 449 37.95 -1.87 13.48
CA LEU A 449 38.01 -3.19 14.11
C LEU A 449 38.84 -3.17 15.40
N GLY A 450 38.28 -3.72 16.46
CA GLY A 450 38.97 -4.17 17.67
C GLY A 450 38.60 -5.63 17.94
N ASP A 451 38.33 -5.97 19.21
CA ASP A 451 37.65 -7.23 19.56
C ASP A 451 36.16 -7.23 19.13
N GLN A 452 35.64 -6.06 18.75
CA GLN A 452 34.29 -5.81 18.22
C GLN A 452 34.36 -4.99 16.93
N VAL A 453 33.26 -5.01 16.15
CA VAL A 453 33.12 -4.14 14.97
C VAL A 453 32.53 -2.80 15.40
N TYR A 454 33.19 -1.71 15.00
CA TYR A 454 32.73 -0.34 15.23
C TYR A 454 32.32 0.32 13.91
N PHE A 455 31.32 1.19 13.97
CA PHE A 455 30.84 1.99 12.86
C PHE A 455 30.55 3.42 13.33
N HIS A 456 31.29 4.39 12.79
CA HIS A 456 31.29 5.79 13.24
C HIS A 456 31.51 5.91 14.77
N GLY A 457 32.48 5.14 15.30
CA GLY A 457 32.81 5.09 16.73
C GLY A 457 31.77 4.37 17.63
N ARG A 458 30.76 3.72 17.06
CA ARG A 458 29.73 2.96 17.80
C ARG A 458 29.94 1.46 17.64
N VAL A 459 29.96 0.71 18.74
CA VAL A 459 29.97 -0.76 18.73
C VAL A 459 28.71 -1.29 18.03
N ILE A 460 28.88 -2.23 17.10
CA ILE A 460 27.79 -3.03 16.52
C ILE A 460 27.81 -4.41 17.17
N ASN A 461 26.83 -4.68 18.03
CA ASN A 461 26.64 -6.01 18.63
C ASN A 461 26.22 -7.05 17.58
N GLY A 462 26.76 -8.26 17.70
CA GLY A 462 26.34 -9.42 16.91
C GLY A 462 27.07 -9.60 15.59
N LEU A 463 27.97 -8.68 15.23
CA LEU A 463 28.96 -8.90 14.18
C LEU A 463 30.19 -9.63 14.73
N ASP A 464 30.71 -10.59 13.97
CA ASP A 464 31.96 -11.28 14.26
C ASP A 464 33.16 -10.50 13.72
N ALA A 465 33.88 -9.81 14.61
CA ALA A 465 35.00 -8.95 14.25
C ALA A 465 36.18 -9.70 13.59
N ALA A 466 36.33 -11.00 13.86
CA ALA A 466 37.41 -11.82 13.33
C ALA A 466 37.25 -12.15 11.83
N SER A 467 36.00 -12.28 11.36
CA SER A 467 35.66 -12.56 9.95
C SER A 467 35.07 -11.37 9.19
N PHE A 468 34.82 -10.24 9.87
CA PHE A 468 34.23 -9.05 9.27
C PHE A 468 35.07 -8.48 8.12
N LYS A 469 34.42 -8.20 6.99
CA LYS A 469 35.02 -7.52 5.84
C LYS A 469 34.04 -6.63 5.07
N LEU A 470 34.59 -5.62 4.42
CA LEU A 470 33.90 -4.82 3.41
C LEU A 470 33.87 -5.59 2.08
N LEU A 471 32.71 -5.63 1.43
CA LEU A 471 32.49 -6.32 0.15
C LEU A 471 32.31 -5.33 -1.01
N ASP A 472 31.67 -4.19 -0.77
CA ASP A 472 31.53 -3.06 -1.70
C ASP A 472 31.23 -1.77 -0.90
N THR A 473 31.15 -0.61 -1.55
CA THR A 473 30.86 0.72 -0.94
C THR A 473 29.60 0.73 -0.05
N HIS A 474 28.67 -0.20 -0.28
CA HIS A 474 27.39 -0.31 0.44
C HIS A 474 27.12 -1.73 0.98
N LEU A 475 28.13 -2.60 1.02
CA LEU A 475 28.01 -3.99 1.47
C LEU A 475 29.17 -4.40 2.38
N CYS A 476 28.84 -5.04 3.49
CA CYS A 476 29.80 -5.71 4.36
C CYS A 476 29.25 -7.07 4.81
N GLY A 477 30.06 -7.83 5.54
CA GLY A 477 29.58 -9.03 6.24
C GLY A 477 30.68 -9.78 6.94
N ASP A 478 30.27 -10.86 7.59
CA ASP A 478 31.07 -11.70 8.48
C ASP A 478 30.68 -13.19 8.30
N ALA A 479 31.09 -14.07 9.21
CA ALA A 479 30.72 -15.49 9.20
C ALA A 479 29.22 -15.77 9.45
N ASN A 480 28.43 -14.77 9.89
CA ASN A 480 27.02 -14.91 10.27
C ASN A 480 26.05 -14.27 9.26
N GLY A 481 26.53 -13.45 8.31
CA GLY A 481 25.69 -12.93 7.24
C GLY A 481 26.30 -11.86 6.34
N LEU A 482 25.45 -11.34 5.46
CA LEU A 482 25.70 -10.18 4.61
C LEU A 482 24.80 -9.01 5.03
N TYR A 483 25.35 -7.79 5.00
CA TYR A 483 24.75 -6.59 5.57
C TYR A 483 24.83 -5.42 4.58
N LEU A 484 23.76 -4.63 4.51
CA LEU A 484 23.68 -3.37 3.75
C LEU A 484 24.19 -2.22 4.61
N ILE A 485 25.16 -1.44 4.13
CA ILE A 485 25.68 -0.26 4.85
C ILE A 485 24.73 0.93 4.60
N PRO A 486 24.24 1.63 5.65
CA PRO A 486 23.31 2.74 5.49
C PRO A 486 23.93 3.93 4.72
N PHE A 487 23.20 4.47 3.74
CA PHE A 487 23.72 5.53 2.86
C PHE A 487 23.41 6.95 3.33
N HIS A 488 22.15 7.23 3.68
CA HIS A 488 21.72 8.60 4.01
C HIS A 488 21.95 8.98 5.49
N ASN A 489 22.00 7.98 6.37
CA ASN A 489 21.88 8.13 7.82
C ASN A 489 23.01 7.38 8.57
N ALA A 490 24.21 7.28 8.00
CA ALA A 490 25.32 6.50 8.55
C ALA A 490 25.74 6.89 9.98
N ASP A 491 25.47 8.14 10.40
CA ASP A 491 25.73 8.61 11.77
C ASP A 491 24.68 8.12 12.80
N THR A 492 23.49 7.70 12.36
CA THR A 492 22.39 7.25 13.24
C THR A 492 22.00 5.79 13.07
N GLU A 493 22.05 5.25 11.85
CA GLU A 493 21.75 3.85 11.52
C GLU A 493 23.01 2.96 11.58
N VAL A 494 22.84 1.64 11.51
CA VAL A 494 23.94 0.64 11.41
C VAL A 494 23.63 -0.33 10.26
N PRO A 495 24.56 -1.21 9.86
CA PRO A 495 24.31 -2.15 8.77
C PRO A 495 23.18 -3.15 9.04
N GLU A 496 22.29 -3.35 8.06
CA GLU A 496 21.17 -4.28 8.17
C GLU A 496 21.45 -5.62 7.47
N ARG A 497 21.32 -6.74 8.20
CA ARG A 497 21.49 -8.09 7.67
C ARG A 497 20.39 -8.42 6.66
N PHE A 498 20.78 -8.83 5.46
CA PHE A 498 19.86 -9.27 4.40
C PHE A 498 20.03 -10.72 3.97
N SER A 499 21.07 -11.41 4.45
CA SER A 499 21.36 -12.83 4.16
C SER A 499 22.10 -13.46 5.35
N PRO A 500 21.90 -14.77 5.65
CA PRO A 500 22.69 -15.53 6.63
C PRO A 500 23.99 -16.11 6.03
N GLU A 501 24.23 -15.96 4.73
CA GLU A 501 25.42 -16.51 4.08
C GLU A 501 26.71 -15.85 4.57
N SER A 502 27.74 -16.66 4.83
CA SER A 502 29.05 -16.17 5.24
C SER A 502 29.66 -15.28 4.15
N ALA A 503 30.10 -14.10 4.54
CA ALA A 503 30.80 -13.17 3.67
C ALA A 503 32.06 -13.80 3.06
N GLU A 504 32.70 -14.80 3.70
CA GLU A 504 33.88 -15.49 3.16
C GLU A 504 33.65 -16.04 1.75
N HIS A 505 32.45 -16.54 1.45
CA HIS A 505 32.08 -17.04 0.11
C HIS A 505 32.09 -15.94 -0.96
N PHE A 506 31.89 -14.67 -0.56
CA PHE A 506 31.72 -13.54 -1.47
C PHE A 506 32.99 -12.73 -1.69
N ARG A 507 33.19 -12.30 -2.93
CA ARG A 507 34.22 -11.34 -3.33
C ARG A 507 33.66 -10.30 -4.30
N SER A 508 34.16 -9.08 -4.22
CA SER A 508 33.91 -8.04 -5.23
C SER A 508 34.53 -8.46 -6.56
N LEU A 509 33.83 -8.14 -7.65
CA LEU A 509 34.36 -8.12 -9.01
C LEU A 509 34.62 -6.69 -9.50
N GLY A 510 34.45 -5.69 -8.63
CA GLY A 510 34.44 -4.27 -8.96
C GLY A 510 33.00 -3.75 -9.07
N SER A 511 32.66 -2.74 -8.27
CA SER A 511 31.31 -2.20 -8.12
C SER A 511 30.63 -1.91 -9.46
N PRO A 512 29.35 -2.30 -9.67
CA PRO A 512 28.40 -2.85 -8.70
C PRO A 512 28.38 -4.40 -8.61
N TYR A 513 29.44 -5.09 -9.05
CA TYR A 513 29.41 -6.55 -9.23
C TYR A 513 30.16 -7.33 -8.13
N LEU A 514 29.58 -8.45 -7.71
CA LEU A 514 30.18 -9.41 -6.77
C LEU A 514 29.82 -10.86 -7.13
N THR A 515 30.51 -11.84 -6.55
CA THR A 515 30.26 -13.27 -6.80
C THR A 515 30.54 -14.14 -5.57
N ASP A 516 29.77 -15.22 -5.43
CA ASP A 516 29.99 -16.36 -4.51
C ASP A 516 30.87 -17.47 -5.16
N GLY A 517 31.42 -17.22 -6.35
CA GLY A 517 32.16 -18.18 -7.17
C GLY A 517 31.31 -19.04 -8.12
N LYS A 518 29.98 -19.05 -7.97
CA LYS A 518 29.02 -19.82 -8.80
C LYS A 518 28.07 -18.90 -9.58
N THR A 519 27.61 -17.86 -8.91
CA THR A 519 26.62 -16.86 -9.30
C THR A 519 27.29 -15.49 -9.32
N VAL A 520 26.92 -14.64 -10.28
CA VAL A 520 27.30 -13.22 -10.26
C VAL A 520 26.09 -12.41 -9.83
N PHE A 521 26.29 -11.45 -8.94
CA PHE A 521 25.26 -10.55 -8.44
C PHE A 521 25.57 -9.11 -8.86
N CYS A 522 24.52 -8.30 -9.01
CA CYS A 522 24.61 -6.86 -9.30
C CYS A 522 23.93 -6.05 -8.20
N HIS A 523 24.68 -5.25 -7.47
CA HIS A 523 24.17 -4.29 -6.50
C HIS A 523 23.79 -2.96 -7.19
N ARG A 524 22.77 -3.01 -8.06
CA ARG A 524 22.37 -1.87 -8.89
C ARG A 524 21.80 -0.69 -8.08
N ILE A 525 21.11 -0.98 -6.99
CA ILE A 525 20.42 -0.01 -6.13
C ILE A 525 20.97 -0.21 -4.73
N PHE A 526 21.73 0.76 -4.23
CA PHE A 526 22.59 0.63 -3.05
C PHE A 526 21.86 0.42 -1.70
N TYR A 527 20.54 0.59 -1.68
CA TYR A 527 19.66 0.32 -0.53
C TYR A 527 18.78 -0.92 -0.75
N HIS A 528 19.14 -1.80 -1.69
CA HIS A 528 18.45 -3.06 -1.94
C HIS A 528 19.47 -4.20 -2.04
N PRO A 529 19.15 -5.42 -1.54
CA PRO A 529 20.04 -6.57 -1.66
C PRO A 529 20.49 -6.83 -3.12
N PRO A 530 21.74 -7.28 -3.35
CA PRO A 530 22.24 -7.55 -4.69
C PRO A 530 21.42 -8.63 -5.43
N GLU A 531 21.10 -8.38 -6.70
CA GLU A 531 20.29 -9.31 -7.50
C GLU A 531 21.16 -10.28 -8.33
N PRO A 532 20.83 -11.59 -8.40
CA PRO A 532 21.60 -12.55 -9.19
C PRO A 532 21.38 -12.36 -10.71
N ILE A 533 22.48 -12.24 -11.45
CA ILE A 533 22.50 -12.08 -12.90
C ILE A 533 22.26 -13.46 -13.55
N ARG A 534 21.07 -13.64 -14.12
CA ARG A 534 20.69 -14.92 -14.75
C ARG A 534 21.61 -15.27 -15.92
N ARG A 535 22.21 -16.48 -15.85
CA ARG A 535 23.10 -17.07 -16.86
C ARG A 535 24.46 -16.36 -17.04
N ALA A 536 24.86 -15.48 -16.12
CA ALA A 536 26.22 -14.95 -16.11
C ALA A 536 27.23 -16.06 -15.77
N GLN A 537 28.36 -16.06 -16.47
CA GLN A 537 29.43 -17.04 -16.30
C GLN A 537 30.48 -16.53 -15.32
N ALA A 538 30.31 -16.82 -14.03
CA ALA A 538 31.18 -16.34 -12.94
C ALA A 538 32.69 -16.59 -13.15
N ALA A 539 33.06 -17.64 -13.90
CA ALA A 539 34.45 -17.97 -14.21
C ALA A 539 35.11 -17.00 -15.23
N THR A 540 34.33 -16.29 -16.05
CA THR A 540 34.82 -15.38 -17.11
C THR A 540 34.28 -13.96 -16.97
N PHE A 541 33.55 -13.67 -15.88
CA PHE A 541 32.90 -12.37 -15.68
C PHE A 541 33.91 -11.28 -15.31
N GLU A 542 33.90 -10.20 -16.08
CA GLU A 542 34.77 -9.03 -15.96
C GLU A 542 33.90 -7.79 -15.73
N SER A 543 34.12 -7.07 -14.63
CA SER A 543 33.59 -5.70 -14.47
C SER A 543 34.44 -4.75 -15.28
N CYS A 544 33.82 -3.93 -16.11
CA CYS A 544 34.49 -2.98 -17.00
C CYS A 544 34.34 -1.51 -16.57
N GLY A 545 33.84 -1.28 -15.35
CA GLY A 545 33.56 0.06 -14.82
C GLY A 545 32.27 0.69 -15.35
N HIS A 546 31.84 1.79 -14.73
CA HIS A 546 30.64 2.57 -15.12
C HIS A 546 29.35 1.73 -15.28
N GLY A 547 29.23 0.63 -14.52
CA GLY A 547 28.11 -0.32 -14.60
C GLY A 547 28.19 -1.30 -15.78
N TRP A 548 29.16 -1.19 -16.68
CA TRP A 548 29.41 -2.18 -17.73
C TRP A 548 30.14 -3.40 -17.18
N ALA A 549 29.79 -4.56 -17.72
CA ALA A 549 30.51 -5.81 -17.51
C ALA A 549 30.34 -6.73 -18.72
N LYS A 550 31.12 -7.81 -18.79
CA LYS A 550 30.94 -8.87 -19.78
C LYS A 550 31.39 -10.21 -19.22
N ASP A 551 30.87 -11.28 -19.82
CA ASP A 551 31.47 -12.61 -19.73
C ASP A 551 31.78 -13.13 -21.14
N GLN A 552 32.14 -14.41 -21.28
CA GLN A 552 32.47 -15.03 -22.56
C GLN A 552 31.37 -14.87 -23.64
N ASP A 553 30.09 -14.87 -23.26
CA ASP A 553 28.95 -14.92 -24.20
C ASP A 553 28.08 -13.65 -24.19
N THR A 554 28.10 -12.85 -23.11
CA THR A 554 27.17 -11.73 -22.90
C THR A 554 27.82 -10.46 -22.36
N VAL A 555 27.44 -9.32 -22.94
CA VAL A 555 27.68 -7.97 -22.38
C VAL A 555 26.52 -7.56 -21.46
N TYR A 556 26.82 -6.93 -20.32
CA TYR A 556 25.86 -6.50 -19.30
C TYR A 556 25.99 -5.00 -18.99
N TYR A 557 24.86 -4.36 -18.65
CA TYR A 557 24.84 -3.03 -18.03
C TYR A 557 23.95 -3.06 -16.79
N TYR A 558 24.52 -2.83 -15.61
CA TYR A 558 23.89 -3.07 -14.30
C TYR A 558 23.09 -4.38 -14.26
N GLY A 559 23.74 -5.48 -14.64
CA GLY A 559 23.15 -6.83 -14.69
C GLY A 559 22.20 -7.10 -15.86
N GLU A 560 21.78 -6.11 -16.64
CA GLU A 560 20.91 -6.32 -17.80
C GLU A 560 21.72 -6.79 -19.03
N ALA A 561 21.44 -8.00 -19.51
CA ALA A 561 22.08 -8.56 -20.71
C ALA A 561 21.75 -7.77 -22.01
N LYS A 562 22.78 -7.37 -22.75
CA LYS A 562 22.70 -6.57 -23.98
C LYS A 562 23.01 -7.41 -25.23
N LYS A 563 22.09 -8.30 -25.58
CA LYS A 563 22.17 -9.30 -26.69
C LYS A 563 22.61 -8.80 -28.09
N LYS A 564 22.71 -7.49 -28.33
CA LYS A 564 23.18 -6.91 -29.59
C LYS A 564 24.68 -6.56 -29.58
N LEU A 565 25.34 -6.64 -28.42
CA LEU A 565 26.76 -6.36 -28.26
C LEU A 565 27.53 -7.69 -28.11
N PRO A 566 28.36 -8.08 -29.09
CA PRO A 566 29.20 -9.28 -28.98
C PRO A 566 30.38 -9.01 -28.02
N PRO A 567 30.66 -9.85 -27.01
CA PRO A 567 31.69 -9.56 -26.00
C PRO A 567 33.12 -9.46 -26.55
N SER A 568 33.43 -10.21 -27.62
CA SER A 568 34.75 -10.22 -28.26
C SER A 568 35.11 -8.88 -28.92
N ASP A 569 34.11 -8.23 -29.52
CA ASP A 569 34.32 -7.06 -30.38
C ASP A 569 33.79 -5.77 -29.72
N THR A 570 33.29 -5.85 -28.48
CA THR A 570 32.78 -4.71 -27.71
C THR A 570 33.87 -4.15 -26.81
N ARG A 571 34.28 -2.91 -27.08
CA ARG A 571 35.19 -2.10 -26.26
C ARG A 571 34.38 -1.31 -25.24
N MET A 572 34.77 -1.37 -23.97
CA MET A 572 34.22 -0.52 -22.92
C MET A 572 35.12 0.71 -22.77
N LEU A 573 34.54 1.89 -22.93
CA LEU A 573 35.23 3.17 -22.97
C LEU A 573 34.42 4.15 -22.10
N GLY A 574 34.73 4.21 -20.81
CA GLY A 574 33.96 4.98 -19.84
C GLY A 574 32.51 4.50 -19.74
N THR A 575 31.56 5.42 -19.89
CA THR A 575 30.11 5.12 -19.90
C THR A 575 29.62 4.50 -21.22
N TYR A 576 30.51 4.30 -22.21
CA TYR A 576 30.18 3.79 -23.54
C TYR A 576 30.61 2.34 -23.75
N ALA A 577 29.74 1.55 -24.38
CA ALA A 577 30.07 0.24 -24.96
C ALA A 577 30.00 0.34 -26.48
N VAL A 578 31.13 0.09 -27.15
CA VAL A 578 31.33 0.32 -28.59
C VAL A 578 31.67 -0.99 -29.29
N SER A 579 30.83 -1.40 -30.24
CA SER A 579 31.13 -2.45 -31.22
C SER A 579 31.32 -1.83 -32.62
N PRO A 580 31.76 -2.59 -33.64
CA PRO A 580 31.96 -2.08 -35.00
C PRO A 580 30.70 -1.51 -35.68
N THR A 581 29.50 -1.73 -35.13
CA THR A 581 28.23 -1.27 -35.72
C THR A 581 27.27 -0.60 -34.73
N LEU A 582 27.57 -0.62 -33.43
CA LEU A 582 26.68 -0.11 -32.38
C LEU A 582 27.45 0.60 -31.29
N ILE A 583 26.94 1.75 -30.87
CA ILE A 583 27.37 2.43 -29.63
C ILE A 583 26.20 2.40 -28.66
N PHE A 584 26.48 1.98 -27.43
CA PHE A 584 25.56 2.07 -26.30
C PHE A 584 26.14 3.01 -25.24
N SER A 585 25.25 3.72 -24.56
CA SER A 585 25.53 4.46 -23.32
C SER A 585 24.30 4.31 -22.42
N GLU A 586 24.48 4.33 -21.10
CA GLU A 586 23.38 4.12 -20.13
C GLU A 586 22.54 2.84 -20.40
N GLY A 587 23.17 1.78 -20.92
CA GLY A 587 22.52 0.52 -21.30
C GLY A 587 21.56 0.59 -22.48
N LYS A 588 21.54 1.70 -23.25
CA LYS A 588 20.66 1.96 -24.40
C LYS A 588 21.49 2.32 -25.65
N PRO A 589 21.03 1.96 -26.87
CA PRO A 589 21.72 2.35 -28.09
C PRO A 589 21.68 3.87 -28.30
N LEU A 590 22.72 4.37 -28.95
CA LEU A 590 22.80 5.72 -29.51
C LEU A 590 22.46 5.64 -31.01
N ASP A 591 21.41 6.35 -31.43
CA ASP A 591 20.94 6.32 -32.82
C ASP A 591 21.73 7.34 -33.66
N VAL A 592 22.92 6.93 -34.08
CA VAL A 592 23.85 7.75 -34.86
C VAL A 592 24.67 6.89 -35.81
N ALA A 593 24.79 7.30 -37.07
CA ALA A 593 25.78 6.74 -37.99
C ALA A 593 27.18 7.25 -37.64
N PHE A 594 28.14 6.34 -37.55
CA PHE A 594 29.54 6.60 -37.21
C PHE A 594 30.46 5.68 -38.01
N ASP A 595 31.71 6.10 -38.18
CA ASP A 595 32.83 5.25 -38.62
C ASP A 595 33.56 4.70 -37.37
N PRO A 596 33.82 3.39 -37.23
CA PRO A 596 34.57 2.85 -36.09
C PRO A 596 35.92 3.54 -35.85
N ASP A 597 36.59 4.03 -36.90
CA ASP A 597 37.87 4.73 -36.79
C ASP A 597 37.72 6.19 -36.35
N GLU A 598 36.51 6.78 -36.40
CA GLU A 598 36.23 8.14 -35.91
C GLU A 598 35.82 8.19 -34.41
N VAL A 599 35.69 7.03 -33.74
CA VAL A 599 35.22 6.92 -32.35
C VAL A 599 36.34 7.24 -31.35
N HIS A 600 36.15 8.33 -30.60
CA HIS A 600 37.02 8.73 -29.51
C HIS A 600 36.21 9.02 -28.23
N VAL A 601 36.76 8.67 -27.07
CA VAL A 601 36.16 8.95 -25.76
C VAL A 601 37.17 9.76 -24.95
N PRO A 602 37.17 11.11 -25.08
CA PRO A 602 38.15 11.97 -24.42
C PRO A 602 37.95 12.10 -22.91
N HIS A 603 36.78 11.70 -22.40
CA HIS A 603 36.41 11.67 -20.98
C HIS A 603 35.37 10.56 -20.78
N PRO A 604 35.26 9.87 -19.63
CA PRO A 604 34.34 8.74 -19.46
C PRO A 604 32.87 9.02 -19.82
N ASP A 605 32.43 10.26 -19.62
CA ASP A 605 31.08 10.71 -19.94
C ASP A 605 30.92 11.27 -21.36
N PHE A 606 32.00 11.50 -22.11
CA PHE A 606 31.96 12.14 -23.42
C PHE A 606 32.40 11.23 -24.56
N LEU A 607 31.58 11.18 -25.61
CA LEU A 607 31.87 10.51 -26.87
C LEU A 607 32.01 11.54 -27.98
N GLN A 608 33.14 11.50 -28.67
CA GLN A 608 33.44 12.28 -29.84
C GLN A 608 33.44 11.38 -31.08
N LEU A 609 32.76 11.82 -32.15
CA LEU A 609 32.75 11.16 -33.45
C LEU A 609 33.38 12.10 -34.49
N GLY A 610 34.64 11.82 -34.82
CA GLY A 610 35.49 12.67 -35.63
C GLY A 610 35.59 14.09 -35.08
N THR A 611 35.66 15.10 -35.95
CA THR A 611 35.69 16.53 -35.57
C THR A 611 34.31 17.20 -35.62
N ARG A 612 33.22 16.42 -35.67
CA ARG A 612 31.88 16.93 -36.05
C ARG A 612 30.77 16.73 -35.02
N LYS A 613 30.88 15.73 -34.14
CA LYS A 613 29.86 15.44 -33.12
C LYS A 613 30.53 15.18 -31.78
N LEU A 614 29.95 15.74 -30.73
CA LEU A 614 30.28 15.46 -29.34
C LEU A 614 28.97 15.09 -28.62
N PHE A 615 29.02 14.09 -27.76
CA PHE A 615 27.92 13.65 -26.91
C PHE A 615 28.40 13.64 -25.45
N CYS A 616 27.50 13.97 -24.52
CA CYS A 616 27.63 13.67 -23.09
C CYS A 616 26.59 12.59 -22.76
N HIS A 617 27.04 11.42 -22.34
CA HIS A 617 26.28 10.18 -22.35
C HIS A 617 25.53 10.01 -23.69
N ARG A 618 24.19 10.03 -23.67
CA ARG A 618 23.33 9.92 -24.88
C ARG A 618 22.90 11.25 -25.49
N ARG A 619 23.34 12.40 -24.95
CA ARG A 619 22.89 13.74 -25.35
C ARG A 619 23.89 14.39 -26.31
N PRO A 620 23.50 14.82 -27.52
CA PRO A 620 24.40 15.56 -28.40
C PRO A 620 24.65 16.98 -27.88
N LEU A 621 25.91 17.43 -27.88
CA LEU A 621 26.30 18.81 -27.58
C LEU A 621 26.49 19.62 -28.86
N SER A 622 26.23 20.93 -28.78
CA SER A 622 26.43 21.85 -29.89
C SER A 622 27.92 22.19 -30.09
N ALA A 623 28.59 21.43 -30.95
CA ALA A 623 29.99 21.66 -31.36
C ALA A 623 30.27 23.00 -32.08
N LYS A 624 29.27 23.87 -32.30
CA LYS A 624 29.44 25.17 -32.99
C LYS A 624 30.39 26.17 -32.32
N ARG A 625 30.74 25.94 -31.04
CA ARG A 625 31.57 26.85 -30.21
C ARG A 625 32.70 26.13 -29.47
N ILE A 626 32.97 24.88 -29.84
CA ILE A 626 34.01 24.02 -29.28
C ILE A 626 34.80 23.49 -30.46
N ASP A 627 36.10 23.75 -30.52
CA ASP A 627 36.96 23.14 -31.54
C ASP A 627 37.26 21.68 -31.16
N LEU A 628 36.43 20.78 -31.69
CA LEU A 628 36.59 19.34 -31.49
C LEU A 628 37.91 18.78 -32.04
N ALA A 629 38.62 19.49 -32.93
CA ALA A 629 39.92 19.03 -33.42
C ALA A 629 41.05 19.19 -32.37
N THR A 630 40.86 20.08 -31.39
CA THR A 630 41.85 20.39 -30.34
C THR A 630 41.30 20.21 -28.92
N LEU A 631 40.09 19.63 -28.79
CA LEU A 631 39.43 19.36 -27.51
C LEU A 631 40.20 18.31 -26.68
N GLU A 632 40.60 18.71 -25.48
CA GLU A 632 41.34 17.89 -24.51
C GLU A 632 40.70 18.05 -23.12
N PHE A 633 40.42 16.95 -22.42
CA PHE A 633 40.03 16.99 -21.02
C PHE A 633 41.27 17.06 -20.13
N LEU A 634 41.30 18.06 -19.25
CA LEU A 634 42.41 18.33 -18.33
C LEU A 634 42.27 17.52 -17.03
N ASN A 635 41.03 17.26 -16.62
CA ASN A 635 40.63 16.41 -15.50
C ASN A 635 39.12 16.11 -15.61
N ASP A 636 38.56 15.39 -14.62
CA ASP A 636 37.15 15.00 -14.55
C ASP A 636 36.13 16.15 -14.61
N ARG A 637 36.57 17.40 -14.44
CA ARG A 637 35.71 18.59 -14.32
C ARG A 637 36.06 19.71 -15.30
N TYR A 638 37.19 19.63 -16.02
CA TYR A 638 37.66 20.71 -16.90
C TYR A 638 38.21 20.18 -18.23
N ALA A 639 37.91 20.89 -19.31
CA ALA A 639 38.42 20.63 -20.66
C ALA A 639 38.85 21.93 -21.34
N ARG A 640 39.67 21.85 -22.38
CA ARG A 640 40.08 23.00 -23.20
C ARG A 640 40.01 22.67 -24.68
N ASP A 641 39.94 23.70 -25.51
CA ASP A 641 40.34 23.64 -26.92
C ASP A 641 41.41 24.72 -27.20
N GLN A 642 41.82 24.89 -28.46
CA GLN A 642 42.82 25.89 -28.85
C GLN A 642 42.43 27.38 -28.60
N HIS A 643 41.18 27.65 -28.23
CA HIS A 643 40.65 28.99 -28.01
C HIS A 643 40.11 29.22 -26.60
N ARG A 644 39.64 28.17 -25.91
CA ARG A 644 38.73 28.27 -24.76
C ARG A 644 39.00 27.21 -23.70
N LEU A 645 38.53 27.51 -22.50
CA LEU A 645 38.54 26.64 -21.35
C LEU A 645 37.09 26.39 -20.90
N TYR A 646 36.80 25.19 -20.43
CA TYR A 646 35.46 24.72 -20.12
C TYR A 646 35.41 24.01 -18.77
N HIS A 647 34.37 24.28 -17.98
CA HIS A 647 33.98 23.46 -16.84
C HIS A 647 32.85 22.50 -17.24
N TYR A 648 33.02 21.22 -16.91
CA TYR A 648 31.98 20.19 -17.00
C TYR A 648 31.14 20.19 -15.73
N ASP A 649 29.82 20.31 -15.86
CA ASP A 649 28.90 20.28 -14.71
C ASP A 649 28.78 18.91 -14.00
N GLY A 650 29.22 17.82 -14.62
CA GLY A 650 29.04 16.45 -14.12
C GLY A 650 27.72 15.80 -14.54
N TYR A 651 27.02 16.38 -15.53
CA TYR A 651 25.70 15.91 -15.93
C TYR A 651 25.43 16.00 -17.44
N ALA A 652 25.74 17.14 -18.08
CA ALA A 652 25.38 17.35 -19.49
C ALA A 652 26.13 18.48 -20.22
N THR A 653 26.80 19.42 -19.53
CA THR A 653 27.25 20.66 -20.17
C THR A 653 28.73 20.98 -19.96
N LEU A 654 29.37 21.43 -21.04
CA LEU A 654 30.65 22.14 -21.01
C LEU A 654 30.36 23.63 -21.10
N THR A 655 30.62 24.37 -20.02
CA THR A 655 30.41 25.82 -19.93
C THR A 655 31.75 26.54 -20.01
N GLU A 656 31.85 27.54 -20.88
CA GLU A 656 33.07 28.35 -21.07
C GLU A 656 33.41 29.13 -19.79
N VAL A 657 34.66 29.04 -19.34
CA VAL A 657 35.20 29.70 -18.14
C VAL A 657 36.51 30.41 -18.47
N ASP A 658 36.89 31.40 -17.67
CA ASP A 658 38.19 32.06 -17.81
C ASP A 658 39.32 31.29 -17.12
N GLU A 659 40.56 31.69 -17.41
CA GLU A 659 41.76 31.05 -16.87
C GLU A 659 41.96 31.33 -15.36
N ALA A 660 41.39 32.42 -14.83
CA ALA A 660 41.47 32.73 -13.41
C ALA A 660 40.64 31.75 -12.59
N HIS A 661 39.41 31.47 -13.02
CA HIS A 661 38.49 30.51 -12.40
C HIS A 661 39.07 29.09 -12.34
N TYR A 662 39.75 28.65 -13.41
CA TYR A 662 40.43 27.36 -13.42
C TYR A 662 41.65 27.32 -12.48
N ARG A 663 42.50 28.36 -12.46
CA ARG A 663 43.65 28.42 -11.54
C ARG A 663 43.22 28.43 -10.07
N GLU A 664 42.12 29.14 -9.75
CA GLU A 664 41.48 29.11 -8.44
C GLU A 664 41.03 27.69 -8.06
N SER A 665 40.41 26.94 -8.98
CA SER A 665 40.01 25.54 -8.75
C SER A 665 41.18 24.58 -8.47
N LEU A 666 42.39 24.92 -8.94
CA LEU A 666 43.63 24.17 -8.68
C LEU A 666 44.34 24.61 -7.38
N GLY A 667 43.78 25.54 -6.62
CA GLY A 667 44.39 26.08 -5.41
C GLY A 667 45.63 26.96 -5.67
N GLN A 668 45.80 27.47 -6.89
CA GLN A 668 46.94 28.32 -7.27
C GLN A 668 46.48 29.79 -7.35
N PRO A 669 47.07 30.72 -6.56
CA PRO A 669 46.69 32.12 -6.62
C PRO A 669 47.02 32.71 -7.99
N ALA A 670 46.11 33.51 -8.54
CA ALA A 670 46.30 34.16 -9.84
C ALA A 670 47.53 35.08 -9.79
N ALA A 671 48.48 34.86 -10.72
CA ALA A 671 49.66 35.70 -10.84
C ALA A 671 49.26 37.14 -11.16
N SER A 672 49.60 38.06 -10.26
CA SER A 672 49.46 39.50 -10.46
C SER A 672 50.32 39.95 -11.64
N VAL A 673 49.75 40.81 -12.50
CA VAL A 673 50.41 41.42 -13.68
C VAL A 673 51.50 42.40 -13.26
#